data_AF-A0A232LQ54-F1
#
_entry.id   AF-A0A232LQ54-F1
#
_cell.length_a   1.000
_cell.length_b   1.000
_cell.length_c   1.000
_cell.angle_alpha   90.00
_cell.angle_beta   90.00
_cell.angle_gamma   90.00
#
_symmetry.space_group_name_H-M   'P 1'
#
loop_
_entity.id
_entity.type
_entity.pdbx_description
1 polymer ?
#
loop_
_entity_poly.entity_id
_entity_poly.type
_entity_poly.pdbx_seq_one_letter_code
_entity_poly.pdbx_strand_id
1 'polypeptide(L)'
;MASNRPLTWRVENIPQGTTATTLKQYFHSDDRNFIQVKSLVPDVNNYDGKGTSTATILFSPPEPRNPRIDPGDIGEELMLDKDFIGFTPLNEASCNASADIVAITGLAGHAFGSWAHSPYKMWLRDYLPRDIQNQARILIYGYDSQLQGDVVAKSIISDYSTSFCRNLMDIRTHPPSKNRPLILIGHSLGALIIKQAITDLDPSIRKLLPIRTLLFFGAPHNGLETEALASLVKGQPTATLIYELKHDSPTLDSLARRFKFYAENLSIHSYYESRPTKTVVENADGKWERCGPLRVMVEKSSAVLNYPQEQTQMKVDGDHSHIAKLRPGQGGAYPNVLRVIKDGLQSASEQYAAIIRKEPESPLLAQPLPVRVSATRSTAGDGNNSENETVYSANRKAKLIPDGASEQYAAAIPKEPDARSAQPSPIPVTVGDGDDDDDDDDDDDGEPVYSIYVAKQAELAERYEEMTEIMKHIARENRELSVEERNLLSVAYKNIIGSRRASWRTIKSNETQEESKGNTSQVRLIKKSRRKIEVELTKICKDILEVLDNNLIPHAGGGEPKVFFYKMKGDYYRYLAEIAVSNKRNEFANKCLEAYEYATDVAHAELSSTHPIRLGLALNFSCFYYEILEMPDRACHLAKNAFDDAIADLDTLSEDSYKDSTLIMQLIRDNLTTWTAPAQPGD
;
A
#
# COMPACT_ATOMS: atom_id res chain seq x y z
N MET A 1 5.25 -36.81 16.41
CA MET A 1 6.06 -36.93 15.18
C MET A 1 5.65 -35.82 14.23
N ALA A 2 6.55 -34.95 13.80
CA ALA A 2 6.24 -33.99 12.75
C ALA A 2 5.98 -34.77 11.45
N SER A 3 4.78 -34.65 10.88
CA SER A 3 4.46 -35.34 9.63
C SER A 3 5.33 -34.78 8.50
N ASN A 4 5.98 -35.65 7.74
CA ASN A 4 6.71 -35.26 6.52
C ASN A 4 5.74 -34.85 5.40
N ARG A 5 5.04 -33.72 5.60
CA ARG A 5 4.06 -33.17 4.68
C ARG A 5 4.77 -32.22 3.71
N PRO A 6 4.46 -32.29 2.41
CA PRO A 6 5.04 -31.37 1.45
C PRO A 6 4.51 -29.95 1.68
N LEU A 7 5.38 -28.97 1.50
CA LEU A 7 5.06 -27.55 1.62
C LEU A 7 5.08 -26.89 0.25
N THR A 8 4.15 -25.96 0.01
CA THR A 8 4.21 -25.10 -1.18
C THR A 8 5.00 -23.85 -0.83
N TRP A 9 5.92 -23.45 -1.69
CA TRP A 9 6.75 -22.25 -1.60
C TRP A 9 6.46 -21.34 -2.80
N ARG A 10 6.52 -20.04 -2.59
CA ARG A 10 6.64 -19.02 -3.64
C ARG A 10 8.12 -18.84 -3.98
N VAL A 11 8.41 -18.67 -5.26
CA VAL A 11 9.74 -18.33 -5.77
C VAL A 11 9.59 -17.08 -6.62
N GLU A 12 10.27 -16.00 -6.25
CA GLU A 12 10.19 -14.69 -6.90
C GLU A 12 11.51 -14.34 -7.59
N ASN A 13 11.53 -13.23 -8.33
CA ASN A 13 12.68 -12.75 -9.12
C ASN A 13 13.19 -13.74 -10.18
N ILE A 14 12.34 -14.65 -10.68
CA ILE A 14 12.76 -15.64 -11.67
C ILE A 14 13.05 -14.93 -13.00
N PRO A 15 14.22 -15.11 -13.63
CA PRO A 15 14.52 -14.48 -14.92
C PRO A 15 13.51 -14.87 -16.00
N GLN A 16 13.22 -13.93 -16.90
CA GLN A 16 12.30 -14.17 -18.02
C GLN A 16 12.79 -15.31 -18.91
N GLY A 17 11.87 -16.10 -19.47
CA GLY A 17 12.18 -17.22 -20.36
C GLY A 17 12.66 -18.48 -19.64
N THR A 18 12.87 -18.41 -18.32
CA THR A 18 13.10 -19.59 -17.48
C THR A 18 11.96 -20.59 -17.68
N THR A 19 12.29 -21.84 -17.98
CA THR A 19 11.31 -22.94 -18.04
C THR A 19 11.17 -23.61 -16.68
N ALA A 20 10.11 -24.39 -16.44
CA ALA A 20 9.99 -25.20 -15.23
C ALA A 20 11.16 -26.19 -15.03
N THR A 21 11.83 -26.60 -16.11
CA THR A 21 13.04 -27.44 -16.07
C THR A 21 14.26 -26.60 -15.64
N THR A 22 14.43 -25.41 -16.23
CA THR A 22 15.53 -24.49 -15.90
C THR A 22 15.42 -23.99 -14.46
N LEU A 23 14.21 -23.64 -14.00
CA LEU A 23 13.94 -23.21 -12.62
C LEU A 23 14.42 -24.25 -11.61
N LYS A 24 14.23 -25.55 -11.88
CA LYS A 24 14.74 -26.63 -11.03
C LYS A 24 16.26 -26.71 -10.98
N GLN A 25 16.98 -26.23 -12.00
CA GLN A 25 18.44 -26.27 -12.03
C GLN A 25 19.07 -25.24 -11.08
N TYR A 26 18.35 -24.18 -10.71
CA TYR A 26 18.79 -23.23 -9.67
C TYR A 26 18.71 -23.79 -8.25
N PHE A 27 17.97 -24.88 -8.02
CA PHE A 27 17.91 -25.54 -6.70
C PHE A 27 19.04 -26.55 -6.53
N HIS A 28 19.49 -26.77 -5.29
CA HIS A 28 20.52 -27.73 -4.95
C HIS A 28 20.26 -29.11 -5.54
N SER A 29 21.29 -29.75 -6.09
CA SER A 29 21.20 -31.04 -6.80
C SER A 29 20.34 -32.10 -6.08
N ASP A 30 20.55 -32.34 -4.78
CA ASP A 30 19.72 -33.25 -3.97
C ASP A 30 18.22 -32.87 -3.92
N ASP A 31 17.89 -31.58 -4.01
CA ASP A 31 16.56 -31.03 -3.79
C ASP A 31 15.69 -31.14 -5.06
N ARG A 32 16.31 -31.13 -6.25
CA ARG A 32 15.64 -31.08 -7.57
C ARG A 32 14.61 -32.19 -7.79
N ASN A 33 14.86 -33.37 -7.20
CA ASN A 33 13.99 -34.55 -7.26
C ASN A 33 12.75 -34.43 -6.36
N PHE A 34 12.82 -33.61 -5.30
CA PHE A 34 11.75 -33.39 -4.33
C PHE A 34 10.92 -32.13 -4.63
N ILE A 35 11.28 -31.38 -5.68
CA ILE A 35 10.59 -30.17 -6.14
C ILE A 35 9.63 -30.51 -7.29
N GLN A 36 8.38 -30.07 -7.20
CA GLN A 36 7.44 -30.02 -8.32
C GLN A 36 7.02 -28.57 -8.56
N VAL A 37 7.39 -27.99 -9.71
CA VAL A 37 6.86 -26.68 -10.13
C VAL A 37 5.36 -26.83 -10.41
N LYS A 38 4.54 -25.96 -9.83
CA LYS A 38 3.07 -26.00 -9.86
C LYS A 38 2.48 -24.85 -10.68
N SER A 39 3.12 -23.69 -10.64
CA SER A 39 2.91 -22.54 -11.52
C SER A 39 4.25 -21.88 -11.77
N LEU A 40 4.41 -21.23 -12.92
CA LEU A 40 5.49 -20.32 -13.27
C LEU A 40 4.87 -19.31 -14.24
N VAL A 41 4.75 -18.07 -13.82
CA VAL A 41 3.87 -17.06 -14.43
C VAL A 41 4.53 -15.68 -14.36
N PRO A 42 4.13 -14.69 -15.18
CA PRO A 42 4.61 -13.32 -15.03
C PRO A 42 4.34 -12.77 -13.63
N ASP A 43 5.28 -12.00 -13.09
CA ASP A 43 5.15 -11.46 -11.73
C ASP A 43 4.05 -10.40 -11.61
N VAL A 44 3.63 -10.09 -10.37
CA VAL A 44 2.49 -9.21 -10.04
C VAL A 44 2.49 -7.88 -10.79
N ASN A 45 3.69 -7.29 -10.95
CA ASN A 45 3.94 -5.98 -11.56
C ASN A 45 4.42 -6.08 -13.03
N ASN A 46 4.56 -7.29 -13.59
CA ASN A 46 5.14 -7.52 -14.92
C ASN A 46 4.11 -8.17 -15.86
N TYR A 47 3.56 -7.38 -16.78
CA TYR A 47 2.51 -7.84 -17.71
C TYR A 47 2.94 -7.84 -19.18
N ASP A 48 3.96 -7.06 -19.55
CA ASP A 48 4.43 -6.97 -20.94
C ASP A 48 5.47 -8.05 -21.27
N GLY A 49 5.84 -8.87 -20.28
CA GLY A 49 6.87 -9.88 -20.43
C GLY A 49 8.23 -9.25 -20.71
N LYS A 50 8.68 -8.33 -19.85
CA LYS A 50 10.06 -7.80 -19.86
C LYS A 50 10.75 -7.76 -18.50
N GLY A 51 10.01 -8.00 -17.42
CA GLY A 51 10.55 -8.19 -16.07
C GLY A 51 10.63 -9.66 -15.64
N THR A 52 10.58 -9.87 -14.32
CA THR A 52 10.68 -11.18 -13.65
C THR A 52 9.40 -12.01 -13.71
N SER A 53 9.53 -13.29 -13.37
CA SER A 53 8.43 -14.24 -13.19
C SER A 53 8.37 -14.72 -11.74
N THR A 54 7.20 -15.23 -11.35
CA THR A 54 6.95 -15.81 -10.02
C THR A 54 6.39 -17.23 -10.18
N ALA A 55 6.86 -18.15 -9.36
CA ALA A 55 6.45 -19.55 -9.36
C ALA A 55 5.85 -19.97 -8.02
N THR A 56 5.02 -21.00 -8.05
CA THR A 56 4.76 -21.82 -6.85
C THR A 56 5.34 -23.20 -7.07
N ILE A 57 6.13 -23.68 -6.11
CA ILE A 57 6.72 -25.01 -6.11
C ILE A 57 6.18 -25.82 -4.92
N LEU A 58 5.97 -27.11 -5.11
CA LEU A 58 5.72 -28.05 -4.01
C LEU A 58 7.04 -28.76 -3.68
N PHE A 59 7.49 -28.66 -2.44
CA PHE A 59 8.72 -29.29 -1.96
C PHE A 59 8.39 -30.41 -0.96
N SER A 60 8.96 -31.59 -1.19
CA SER A 60 8.64 -32.83 -0.43
C SER A 60 9.91 -33.62 -0.07
N PRO A 61 10.83 -33.08 0.74
CA PRO A 61 12.08 -33.74 1.10
C PRO A 61 11.86 -35.01 1.95
N PRO A 62 12.86 -35.89 2.10
CA PRO A 62 12.78 -37.05 3.01
C PRO A 62 12.71 -36.65 4.48
N GLU A 63 13.33 -35.53 4.85
CA GLU A 63 13.37 -34.96 6.20
C GLU A 63 12.89 -33.50 6.16
N PRO A 64 12.19 -32.98 7.19
CA PRO A 64 11.66 -31.62 7.19
C PRO A 64 12.77 -30.55 7.14
N ARG A 65 12.83 -29.80 6.04
CA ARG A 65 13.76 -28.67 5.84
C ARG A 65 13.27 -27.74 4.72
N ASN A 66 13.92 -26.58 4.60
CA ASN A 66 13.70 -25.65 3.49
C ASN A 66 14.39 -26.17 2.20
N PRO A 67 13.89 -25.79 1.00
CA PRO A 67 14.60 -26.02 -0.24
C PRO A 67 15.83 -25.11 -0.31
N ARG A 68 16.92 -25.61 -0.89
CA ARG A 68 18.20 -24.90 -1.02
C ARG A 68 18.39 -24.43 -2.46
N ILE A 69 18.92 -23.22 -2.65
CA ILE A 69 19.34 -22.68 -3.95
C ILE A 69 20.86 -22.89 -4.10
N ASP A 70 21.32 -23.26 -5.29
CA ASP A 70 22.74 -23.33 -5.61
C ASP A 70 23.31 -21.92 -5.81
N PRO A 71 24.44 -21.55 -5.18
CA PRO A 71 25.02 -20.21 -5.29
C PRO A 71 25.57 -19.94 -6.70
N GLY A 72 25.35 -18.72 -7.19
CA GLY A 72 25.74 -18.23 -8.52
C GLY A 72 24.84 -17.06 -8.94
N ASP A 73 25.24 -16.32 -9.99
CA ASP A 73 24.69 -15.02 -10.37
C ASP A 73 23.16 -14.90 -10.34
N ILE A 74 22.44 -15.92 -10.82
CA ILE A 74 20.96 -15.96 -10.82
C ILE A 74 20.39 -16.50 -9.50
N GLY A 75 21.08 -17.44 -8.86
CA GLY A 75 20.62 -18.06 -7.60
C GLY A 75 20.58 -17.07 -6.44
N GLU A 76 21.46 -16.08 -6.43
CA GLU A 76 21.52 -15.04 -5.39
C GLU A 76 20.39 -13.99 -5.51
N GLU A 77 19.75 -13.87 -6.68
CA GLU A 77 18.61 -12.95 -6.89
C GLU A 77 17.25 -13.58 -6.54
N LEU A 78 17.15 -14.91 -6.57
CA LEU A 78 15.90 -15.66 -6.31
C LEU A 78 15.48 -15.58 -4.84
N MET A 79 14.23 -15.19 -4.61
CA MET A 79 13.63 -15.12 -3.27
C MET A 79 12.71 -16.31 -3.01
N LEU A 80 12.87 -16.96 -1.86
CA LEU A 80 12.00 -18.05 -1.39
C LEU A 80 11.13 -17.58 -0.25
N ASP A 81 9.82 -17.54 -0.49
CA ASP A 81 8.81 -17.24 0.53
C ASP A 81 7.93 -18.48 0.76
N LYS A 82 7.71 -18.83 2.03
CA LYS A 82 6.80 -19.91 2.43
C LYS A 82 5.45 -19.38 2.93
N ASP A 83 5.38 -18.11 3.32
CA ASP A 83 4.29 -17.50 4.09
C ASP A 83 3.27 -16.75 3.19
N PHE A 84 3.68 -16.39 1.97
CA PHE A 84 2.88 -15.78 0.91
C PHE A 84 2.32 -14.39 1.26
N ILE A 85 3.15 -13.55 1.88
CA ILE A 85 2.79 -12.17 2.24
C ILE A 85 2.82 -11.28 0.98
N GLY A 86 1.89 -10.33 0.89
CA GLY A 86 1.66 -9.52 -0.31
C GLY A 86 0.86 -10.28 -1.37
N PHE A 87 0.90 -9.79 -2.61
CA PHE A 87 0.23 -10.42 -3.75
C PHE A 87 1.03 -11.61 -4.28
N THR A 88 0.36 -12.67 -4.73
CA THR A 88 1.00 -13.78 -5.45
C THR A 88 0.17 -14.17 -6.68
N PRO A 89 0.75 -14.19 -7.90
CA PRO A 89 0.06 -14.61 -9.10
C PRO A 89 0.07 -16.15 -9.23
N LEU A 90 -1.06 -16.73 -9.63
CA LEU A 90 -1.26 -18.18 -9.59
C LEU A 90 -1.39 -18.83 -10.98
N ASN A 91 -1.76 -18.07 -12.01
CA ASN A 91 -1.88 -18.53 -13.38
C ASN A 91 -1.38 -17.48 -14.38
N GLU A 92 -0.92 -17.96 -15.52
CA GLU A 92 -0.79 -17.15 -16.72
C GLU A 92 -2.19 -16.99 -17.32
N ALA A 93 -2.68 -15.75 -17.36
CA ALA A 93 -3.96 -15.41 -17.96
C ALA A 93 -3.85 -15.38 -19.49
N SER A 94 -4.97 -15.56 -20.20
CA SER A 94 -4.98 -15.34 -21.64
C SER A 94 -4.70 -13.86 -21.97
N CYS A 95 -4.22 -13.59 -23.19
CA CYS A 95 -4.02 -12.22 -23.67
C CYS A 95 -5.29 -11.34 -23.61
N ASN A 96 -6.47 -11.96 -23.57
CA ASN A 96 -7.77 -11.32 -23.49
C ASN A 96 -8.43 -11.49 -22.09
N ALA A 97 -7.62 -11.48 -21.02
CA ALA A 97 -8.09 -11.60 -19.64
C ALA A 97 -9.16 -10.55 -19.30
N SER A 98 -10.38 -11.01 -19.00
CA SER A 98 -11.57 -10.17 -18.84
C SER A 98 -11.74 -9.60 -17.42
N ALA A 99 -11.08 -10.19 -16.42
CA ALA A 99 -11.05 -9.70 -15.04
C ALA A 99 -9.73 -10.09 -14.34
N ASP A 100 -9.44 -9.43 -13.22
CA ASP A 100 -8.53 -9.98 -12.19
C ASP A 100 -9.39 -10.54 -11.04
N ILE A 101 -9.08 -11.76 -10.60
CA ILE A 101 -9.68 -12.43 -9.45
C ILE A 101 -8.69 -12.34 -8.29
N VAL A 102 -9.08 -11.75 -7.17
CA VAL A 102 -8.18 -11.56 -6.01
C VAL A 102 -8.79 -12.19 -4.77
N ALA A 103 -8.06 -13.10 -4.11
CA ALA A 103 -8.51 -13.80 -2.92
C ALA A 103 -7.70 -13.42 -1.65
N ILE A 104 -8.38 -12.85 -0.66
CA ILE A 104 -7.82 -12.27 0.56
C ILE A 104 -8.07 -13.23 1.74
N THR A 105 -6.99 -13.66 2.40
CA THR A 105 -7.02 -14.62 3.52
C THR A 105 -7.69 -14.06 4.77
N GLY A 106 -8.06 -14.94 5.71
CA GLY A 106 -8.64 -14.59 7.00
C GLY A 106 -7.61 -14.40 8.13
N LEU A 107 -8.12 -14.03 9.32
CA LEU A 107 -7.35 -13.79 10.53
C LEU A 107 -6.45 -14.97 10.91
N ALA A 108 -5.16 -14.72 11.14
CA ALA A 108 -4.13 -15.72 11.40
C ALA A 108 -4.09 -16.87 10.36
N GLY A 109 -4.57 -16.60 9.12
CA GLY A 109 -4.72 -17.57 8.05
C GLY A 109 -3.59 -17.49 7.04
N HIS A 110 -2.82 -18.58 6.92
CA HIS A 110 -1.76 -18.71 5.91
C HIS A 110 -2.28 -18.46 4.48
N ALA A 111 -1.71 -17.49 3.75
CA ALA A 111 -2.37 -16.93 2.57
C ALA A 111 -2.60 -17.93 1.42
N PHE A 112 -1.66 -18.85 1.17
CA PHE A 112 -1.88 -19.98 0.26
C PHE A 112 -2.74 -21.09 0.89
N GLY A 113 -2.64 -21.25 2.21
CA GLY A 113 -3.17 -22.38 2.97
C GLY A 113 -4.68 -22.31 3.22
N SER A 114 -5.23 -21.11 3.36
CA SER A 114 -6.67 -20.85 3.53
C SER A 114 -7.53 -21.39 2.37
N TRP A 115 -6.94 -21.50 1.17
CA TRP A 115 -7.59 -22.01 -0.04
C TRP A 115 -7.21 -23.47 -0.38
N ALA A 116 -6.27 -24.06 0.36
CA ALA A 116 -5.71 -25.38 0.09
C ALA A 116 -6.48 -26.49 0.83
N HIS A 117 -7.18 -27.34 0.09
CA HIS A 117 -7.99 -28.43 0.66
C HIS A 117 -7.20 -29.71 0.94
N SER A 118 -5.94 -29.75 0.49
CA SER A 118 -4.96 -30.80 0.75
C SER A 118 -3.55 -30.22 0.53
N PRO A 119 -2.47 -30.88 1.01
CA PRO A 119 -1.09 -30.43 0.79
C PRO A 119 -0.70 -30.29 -0.70
N TYR A 120 -1.42 -30.99 -1.59
CA TYR A 120 -1.09 -31.07 -3.03
C TYR A 120 -1.97 -30.19 -3.92
N LYS A 121 -3.09 -29.68 -3.40
CA LYS A 121 -4.15 -29.06 -4.22
C LYS A 121 -4.80 -27.85 -3.54
N MET A 122 -4.77 -26.73 -4.26
CA MET A 122 -5.35 -25.45 -3.89
C MET A 122 -6.19 -24.93 -5.06
N TRP A 123 -7.47 -24.66 -4.86
CA TRP A 123 -8.42 -24.59 -5.97
C TRP A 123 -8.23 -23.41 -6.92
N LEU A 124 -7.81 -22.25 -6.41
CA LEU A 124 -7.51 -21.05 -7.20
C LEU A 124 -6.35 -21.27 -8.18
N ARG A 125 -5.41 -22.17 -7.87
CA ARG A 125 -4.27 -22.53 -8.75
C ARG A 125 -4.53 -23.81 -9.56
N ASP A 126 -4.99 -24.88 -8.91
CA ASP A 126 -4.99 -26.23 -9.49
C ASP A 126 -6.26 -26.60 -10.30
N TYR A 127 -7.35 -25.82 -10.15
CA TYR A 127 -8.64 -26.10 -10.81
C TYR A 127 -9.21 -24.90 -11.53
N LEU A 128 -9.37 -23.77 -10.83
CA LEU A 128 -10.06 -22.58 -11.35
C LEU A 128 -9.50 -22.11 -12.70
N PRO A 129 -8.17 -21.99 -12.93
CA PRO A 129 -7.64 -21.42 -14.17
C PRO A 129 -8.07 -22.23 -15.39
N ARG A 130 -7.98 -23.57 -15.32
CA ARG A 130 -8.48 -24.48 -16.37
C ARG A 130 -9.99 -24.37 -16.53
N ASP A 131 -10.73 -24.36 -15.42
CA ASP A 131 -12.20 -24.42 -15.45
C ASP A 131 -12.83 -23.11 -15.97
N ILE A 132 -12.11 -21.98 -15.91
CA ILE A 132 -12.42 -20.68 -16.57
C ILE A 132 -11.61 -20.43 -17.85
N GLN A 133 -10.85 -21.40 -18.35
CA GLN A 133 -10.04 -21.29 -19.58
C GLN A 133 -9.04 -20.12 -19.57
N ASN A 134 -8.44 -19.82 -18.42
CA ASN A 134 -7.51 -18.70 -18.18
C ASN A 134 -8.07 -17.31 -18.54
N GLN A 135 -9.39 -17.13 -18.60
CA GLN A 135 -10.04 -15.84 -18.92
C GLN A 135 -9.87 -14.75 -17.84
N ALA A 136 -9.15 -15.02 -16.77
CA ALA A 136 -8.75 -14.05 -15.75
C ALA A 136 -7.36 -14.34 -15.20
N ARG A 137 -6.71 -13.30 -14.67
CA ARG A 137 -5.54 -13.45 -13.80
C ARG A 137 -6.03 -13.69 -12.38
N ILE A 138 -5.48 -14.70 -11.71
CA ILE A 138 -5.88 -15.10 -10.36
C ILE A 138 -4.73 -14.82 -9.40
N LEU A 139 -5.03 -14.04 -8.37
CA LEU A 139 -4.12 -13.63 -7.32
C LEU A 139 -4.62 -14.10 -5.96
N ILE A 140 -3.71 -14.37 -5.04
CA ILE A 140 -3.97 -14.35 -3.59
C ILE A 140 -3.27 -13.14 -2.97
N TYR A 141 -3.82 -12.63 -1.85
CA TYR A 141 -3.19 -11.62 -1.02
C TYR A 141 -3.04 -12.12 0.42
N GLY A 142 -1.80 -12.07 0.92
CA GLY A 142 -1.44 -12.38 2.30
C GLY A 142 -1.00 -11.14 3.08
N TYR A 143 -1.25 -11.17 4.38
CA TYR A 143 -0.86 -10.14 5.34
C TYR A 143 -0.59 -10.82 6.69
N ASP A 144 0.32 -10.27 7.48
CA ASP A 144 0.58 -10.82 8.81
C ASP A 144 -0.53 -10.43 9.77
N SER A 145 -1.21 -11.43 10.30
CA SER A 145 -2.23 -11.30 11.34
C SER A 145 -2.08 -12.39 12.39
N GLN A 146 -0.84 -12.83 12.66
CA GLN A 146 -0.57 -13.68 13.81
C GLN A 146 -0.97 -12.97 15.10
N LEU A 147 -1.72 -13.68 15.94
CA LEU A 147 -2.27 -13.14 17.18
C LEU A 147 -1.30 -13.25 18.36
N GLN A 148 -0.24 -14.05 18.21
CA GLN A 148 0.82 -14.32 19.19
C GLN A 148 2.17 -14.43 18.49
N GLY A 149 3.23 -14.08 19.21
CA GLY A 149 4.63 -14.12 18.77
C GLY A 149 5.47 -13.14 19.58
N ASP A 150 6.79 -13.24 19.49
CA ASP A 150 7.71 -12.37 20.25
C ASP A 150 7.66 -10.91 19.79
N VAL A 151 7.16 -10.66 18.57
CA VAL A 151 6.95 -9.34 17.98
C VAL A 151 5.55 -9.29 17.36
N VAL A 152 4.56 -8.86 18.15
CA VAL A 152 3.19 -8.59 17.68
C VAL A 152 2.84 -7.11 17.83
N ALA A 153 2.39 -6.48 16.75
CA ALA A 153 1.99 -5.08 16.74
C ALA A 153 0.52 -4.91 17.15
N LYS A 154 0.16 -3.69 17.58
CA LYS A 154 -1.24 -3.26 17.60
C LYS A 154 -1.70 -3.11 16.16
N SER A 155 -2.83 -3.73 15.80
CA SER A 155 -3.42 -3.59 14.47
C SER A 155 -4.94 -3.57 14.56
N ILE A 156 -5.56 -2.87 13.63
CA ILE A 156 -7.01 -2.75 13.43
C ILE A 156 -7.37 -3.04 11.98
N ILE A 157 -8.66 -3.24 11.67
CA ILE A 157 -9.11 -3.64 10.33
C ILE A 157 -8.68 -2.60 9.26
N SER A 158 -8.62 -1.31 9.63
CA SER A 158 -8.17 -0.23 8.74
C SER A 158 -6.71 -0.36 8.31
N ASP A 159 -5.82 -0.92 9.12
CA ASP A 159 -4.38 -1.01 8.79
C ASP A 159 -4.16 -2.02 7.67
N TYR A 160 -4.84 -3.17 7.78
CA TYR A 160 -4.88 -4.19 6.74
C TYR A 160 -5.61 -3.71 5.49
N SER A 161 -6.72 -2.98 5.65
CA SER A 161 -7.46 -2.36 4.55
C SER A 161 -6.59 -1.37 3.76
N THR A 162 -5.91 -0.46 4.46
CA THR A 162 -5.03 0.56 3.85
C THR A 162 -3.86 -0.10 3.12
N SER A 163 -3.24 -1.10 3.75
CA SER A 163 -2.16 -1.88 3.15
C SER A 163 -2.61 -2.63 1.90
N PHE A 164 -3.76 -3.32 1.95
CA PHE A 164 -4.34 -4.00 0.79
C PHE A 164 -4.69 -3.02 -0.34
N CYS A 165 -5.33 -1.89 -0.01
CA CYS A 165 -5.67 -0.84 -0.96
C CYS A 165 -4.44 -0.31 -1.70
N ARG A 166 -3.37 0.06 -0.97
CA ARG A 166 -2.13 0.58 -1.55
C ARG A 166 -1.48 -0.42 -2.51
N ASN A 167 -1.22 -1.64 -2.03
CA ASN A 167 -0.65 -2.69 -2.87
C ASN A 167 -1.53 -3.02 -4.09
N LEU A 168 -2.87 -2.96 -3.95
CA LEU A 168 -3.77 -3.14 -5.08
C LEU A 168 -3.65 -1.99 -6.07
N MET A 169 -3.57 -0.73 -5.61
CA MET A 169 -3.40 0.44 -6.49
C MET A 169 -2.11 0.39 -7.29
N ASP A 170 -1.00 -0.04 -6.67
CA ASP A 170 0.29 -0.21 -7.37
C ASP A 170 0.13 -1.12 -8.60
N ILE A 171 -0.61 -2.24 -8.45
CA ILE A 171 -0.97 -3.16 -9.52
C ILE A 171 -1.86 -2.51 -10.59
N ARG A 172 -2.72 -1.55 -10.22
CA ARG A 172 -3.61 -0.80 -11.13
C ARG A 172 -2.89 0.30 -11.91
N THR A 173 -1.70 0.73 -11.53
CA THR A 173 -0.94 1.73 -12.30
C THR A 173 -0.57 1.20 -13.70
N HIS A 174 -0.39 -0.12 -13.84
CA HIS A 174 -0.05 -0.75 -15.11
C HIS A 174 -1.21 -0.73 -16.12
N PRO A 175 -1.00 -0.24 -17.37
CA PRO A 175 -2.05 -0.10 -18.38
C PRO A 175 -2.91 -1.35 -18.65
N PRO A 176 -2.35 -2.59 -18.73
CA PRO A 176 -3.15 -3.80 -18.95
C PRO A 176 -4.17 -4.12 -17.85
N SER A 177 -4.00 -3.51 -16.67
CA SER A 177 -4.83 -3.74 -15.49
C SER A 177 -5.68 -2.53 -15.11
N LYS A 178 -5.22 -1.29 -15.34
CA LYS A 178 -5.88 -0.03 -14.92
C LYS A 178 -7.41 -0.02 -14.99
N ASN A 179 -7.99 -0.50 -16.09
CA ASN A 179 -9.44 -0.53 -16.32
C ASN A 179 -10.08 -1.93 -16.22
N ARG A 180 -9.30 -3.00 -15.96
CA ARG A 180 -9.80 -4.38 -15.94
C ARG A 180 -10.71 -4.63 -14.72
N PRO A 181 -11.91 -5.20 -14.88
CA PRO A 181 -12.81 -5.51 -13.75
C PRO A 181 -12.20 -6.40 -12.66
N LEU A 182 -12.69 -6.23 -11.42
CA LEU A 182 -12.26 -7.00 -10.25
C LEU A 182 -13.37 -7.94 -9.74
N ILE A 183 -12.98 -9.18 -9.46
CA ILE A 183 -13.75 -10.17 -8.68
C ILE A 183 -12.98 -10.41 -7.38
N LEU A 184 -13.54 -10.01 -6.24
CA LEU A 184 -12.86 -10.12 -4.94
C LEU A 184 -13.45 -11.26 -4.11
N ILE A 185 -12.58 -12.05 -3.50
CA ILE A 185 -12.93 -13.21 -2.69
C ILE A 185 -12.34 -13.01 -1.28
N GLY A 186 -13.20 -12.88 -0.27
CA GLY A 186 -12.77 -12.69 1.12
C GLY A 186 -13.09 -13.90 1.99
N HIS A 187 -12.12 -14.42 2.72
CA HIS A 187 -12.36 -15.36 3.82
C HIS A 187 -12.23 -14.64 5.17
N SER A 188 -13.23 -14.79 6.05
CA SER A 188 -13.22 -14.20 7.39
C SER A 188 -12.83 -12.71 7.40
N LEU A 189 -11.80 -12.31 8.16
CA LEU A 189 -11.25 -10.94 8.19
C LEU A 189 -10.96 -10.37 6.78
N GLY A 190 -10.53 -11.20 5.82
CA GLY A 190 -10.32 -10.78 4.43
C GLY A 190 -11.57 -10.20 3.75
N ALA A 191 -12.76 -10.64 4.14
CA ALA A 191 -14.01 -10.04 3.67
C ALA A 191 -14.29 -8.65 4.28
N LEU A 192 -13.86 -8.42 5.52
CA LEU A 192 -13.96 -7.11 6.17
C LEU A 192 -12.94 -6.12 5.59
N ILE A 193 -11.71 -6.59 5.32
CA ILE A 193 -10.69 -5.85 4.56
C ILE A 193 -11.25 -5.41 3.20
N ILE A 194 -11.91 -6.30 2.45
CA ILE A 194 -12.56 -5.92 1.17
C ILE A 194 -13.68 -4.89 1.38
N LYS A 195 -14.57 -5.10 2.37
CA LYS A 195 -15.65 -4.13 2.65
C LYS A 195 -15.08 -2.76 2.99
N GLN A 196 -14.06 -2.71 3.85
CA GLN A 196 -13.45 -1.47 4.30
C GLN A 196 -12.67 -0.78 3.18
N ALA A 197 -11.96 -1.54 2.36
CA ALA A 197 -11.33 -1.04 1.14
C ALA A 197 -12.35 -0.37 0.20
N ILE A 198 -13.53 -0.96 0.03
CA ILE A 198 -14.59 -0.37 -0.79
C ILE A 198 -15.17 0.90 -0.16
N THR A 199 -15.34 0.96 1.17
CA THR A 199 -15.97 2.11 1.85
C THR A 199 -15.06 3.28 2.08
N ASP A 200 -13.78 3.05 2.37
CA ASP A 200 -12.88 4.07 2.92
C ASP A 200 -12.08 4.80 1.83
N LEU A 201 -12.10 4.28 0.59
CA LEU A 201 -11.46 4.96 -0.55
C LEU A 201 -12.17 6.25 -0.98
N ASP A 202 -11.38 7.23 -1.38
CA ASP A 202 -11.87 8.43 -2.05
C ASP A 202 -12.65 8.08 -3.35
N PRO A 203 -13.74 8.79 -3.70
CA PRO A 203 -14.50 8.54 -4.92
C PRO A 203 -13.71 8.59 -6.23
N SER A 204 -12.62 9.35 -6.32
CA SER A 204 -11.73 9.37 -7.49
C SER A 204 -10.93 8.06 -7.60
N ILE A 205 -10.36 7.60 -6.48
CA ILE A 205 -9.58 6.37 -6.39
C ILE A 205 -10.47 5.13 -6.58
N ARG A 206 -11.67 5.13 -5.99
CA ARG A 206 -12.64 4.03 -6.13
C ARG A 206 -13.00 3.74 -7.60
N LYS A 207 -13.01 4.75 -8.48
CA LYS A 207 -13.25 4.57 -9.93
C LYS A 207 -12.17 3.72 -10.62
N LEU A 208 -10.94 3.67 -10.07
CA LEU A 208 -9.84 2.84 -10.56
C LEU A 208 -9.97 1.35 -10.17
N LEU A 209 -10.92 1.04 -9.27
CA LEU A 209 -11.27 -0.30 -8.82
C LEU A 209 -12.70 -0.68 -9.29
N PRO A 210 -12.90 -1.03 -10.57
CA PRO A 210 -14.17 -1.50 -11.13
C PRO A 210 -14.53 -2.91 -10.62
N ILE A 211 -14.88 -2.99 -9.33
CA ILE A 211 -15.31 -4.22 -8.66
C ILE A 211 -16.72 -4.58 -9.14
N ARG A 212 -16.93 -5.86 -9.46
CA ARG A 212 -18.20 -6.37 -10.01
C ARG A 212 -18.81 -7.48 -9.16
N THR A 213 -17.99 -8.40 -8.68
CA THR A 213 -18.46 -9.57 -7.95
C THR A 213 -17.68 -9.74 -6.65
N LEU A 214 -18.40 -9.98 -5.56
CA LEU A 214 -17.87 -10.24 -4.23
C LEU A 214 -18.29 -11.64 -3.78
N LEU A 215 -17.32 -12.45 -3.37
CA LEU A 215 -17.55 -13.77 -2.76
C LEU A 215 -17.02 -13.77 -1.33
N PHE A 216 -17.90 -13.97 -0.36
CA PHE A 216 -17.57 -13.92 1.07
C PHE A 216 -17.73 -15.29 1.72
N PHE A 217 -16.65 -15.82 2.29
CA PHE A 217 -16.63 -17.10 3.01
C PHE A 217 -16.47 -16.86 4.51
N GLY A 218 -17.53 -17.13 5.28
CA GLY A 218 -17.53 -16.98 6.75
C GLY A 218 -17.16 -15.57 7.18
N ALA A 219 -17.67 -14.55 6.50
CA ALA A 219 -17.32 -13.16 6.78
C ALA A 219 -18.03 -12.67 8.06
N PRO A 220 -17.32 -12.24 9.11
CA PRO A 220 -17.96 -11.79 10.35
C PRO A 220 -18.53 -10.38 10.20
N HIS A 221 -19.54 -10.18 9.36
CA HIS A 221 -20.09 -8.85 9.08
C HIS A 221 -20.74 -8.19 10.31
N ASN A 222 -21.29 -9.01 11.23
CA ASN A 222 -21.95 -8.57 12.46
C ASN A 222 -21.30 -9.22 13.71
N GLY A 223 -20.06 -9.70 13.60
CA GLY A 223 -19.27 -10.28 14.69
C GLY A 223 -18.74 -11.70 14.45
N LEU A 224 -17.69 -12.02 15.21
CA LEU A 224 -17.00 -13.31 15.33
C LEU A 224 -17.15 -13.81 16.77
N GLU A 225 -17.16 -15.13 16.98
CA GLU A 225 -16.94 -15.74 18.30
C GLU A 225 -15.51 -15.46 18.76
N THR A 226 -15.37 -14.63 19.78
CA THR A 226 -14.08 -14.13 20.27
C THR A 226 -13.71 -14.59 21.68
N GLU A 227 -14.53 -15.37 22.40
CA GLU A 227 -14.24 -15.78 23.79
C GLU A 227 -12.83 -16.41 23.96
N ALA A 228 -12.52 -17.39 23.13
CA ALA A 228 -11.22 -18.06 23.12
C ALA A 228 -10.09 -17.18 22.56
N LEU A 229 -10.39 -16.30 21.59
CA LEU A 229 -9.41 -15.40 20.98
C LEU A 229 -9.04 -14.25 21.93
N ALA A 230 -9.98 -13.73 22.70
CA ALA A 230 -9.75 -12.72 23.73
C ALA A 230 -8.87 -13.27 24.87
N SER A 231 -8.99 -14.57 25.15
CA SER A 231 -8.10 -15.28 26.08
C SER A 231 -6.68 -15.42 25.50
N LEU A 232 -6.55 -15.81 24.23
CA LEU A 232 -5.29 -15.94 23.48
C LEU A 232 -4.46 -14.64 23.46
N VAL A 233 -5.12 -13.48 23.32
CA VAL A 233 -4.49 -12.15 23.18
C VAL A 233 -4.51 -11.32 24.46
N LYS A 234 -4.80 -11.92 25.62
CA LYS A 234 -4.95 -11.17 26.87
C LYS A 234 -3.64 -10.47 27.25
N GLY A 235 -3.68 -9.13 27.28
CA GLY A 235 -2.50 -8.30 27.53
C GLY A 235 -1.60 -8.06 26.30
N GLN A 236 -1.96 -8.59 25.13
CA GLN A 236 -1.23 -8.40 23.88
C GLN A 236 -1.78 -7.20 23.08
N PRO A 237 -0.94 -6.49 22.30
CA PRO A 237 -1.38 -5.42 21.40
C PRO A 237 -2.46 -5.84 20.39
N THR A 238 -2.48 -7.12 20.01
CA THR A 238 -3.46 -7.75 19.09
C THR A 238 -4.88 -7.82 19.66
N ALA A 239 -5.09 -7.53 20.95
CA ALA A 239 -6.40 -7.48 21.57
C ALA A 239 -7.36 -6.48 20.91
N THR A 240 -6.86 -5.34 20.41
CA THR A 240 -7.71 -4.33 19.76
C THR A 240 -8.46 -4.91 18.55
N LEU A 241 -7.79 -5.68 17.68
CA LEU A 241 -8.40 -6.36 16.54
C LEU A 241 -9.51 -7.33 16.96
N ILE A 242 -9.31 -8.07 18.05
CA ILE A 242 -10.31 -9.01 18.57
C ILE A 242 -11.54 -8.27 19.13
N TYR A 243 -11.37 -7.09 19.73
CA TYR A 243 -12.50 -6.25 20.13
C TYR A 243 -13.26 -5.68 18.93
N GLU A 244 -12.59 -5.26 17.86
CA GLU A 244 -13.26 -4.84 16.63
C GLU A 244 -14.05 -5.98 15.96
N LEU A 245 -13.57 -7.21 16.05
CA LEU A 245 -14.22 -8.39 15.48
C LEU A 245 -15.38 -8.94 16.31
N LYS A 246 -15.61 -8.46 17.54
CA LYS A 246 -16.69 -8.94 18.41
C LYS A 246 -18.08 -8.58 17.84
N HIS A 247 -19.09 -9.36 18.19
CA HIS A 247 -20.49 -8.95 18.07
C HIS A 247 -20.75 -7.57 18.71
N ASP A 248 -21.64 -6.81 18.08
CA ASP A 248 -22.07 -5.46 18.49
C ASP A 248 -20.91 -4.43 18.58
N SER A 249 -19.81 -4.64 17.85
CA SER A 249 -18.70 -3.67 17.84
C SER A 249 -19.05 -2.42 17.01
N PRO A 250 -18.71 -1.20 17.50
CA PRO A 250 -18.94 0.03 16.74
C PRO A 250 -18.26 0.06 15.37
N THR A 251 -17.11 -0.63 15.22
CA THR A 251 -16.37 -0.75 13.96
C THR A 251 -17.18 -1.50 12.91
N LEU A 252 -17.72 -2.69 13.25
CA LEU A 252 -18.51 -3.49 12.30
C LEU A 252 -19.83 -2.81 11.96
N ASP A 253 -20.48 -2.20 12.96
CA ASP A 253 -21.71 -1.43 12.81
C ASP A 253 -21.53 -0.25 11.84
N SER A 254 -20.47 0.55 12.03
CA SER A 254 -20.09 1.64 11.13
C SER A 254 -19.80 1.12 9.71
N LEU A 255 -19.01 0.05 9.60
CA LEU A 255 -18.65 -0.55 8.31
C LEU A 255 -19.88 -1.10 7.57
N ALA A 256 -20.84 -1.72 8.28
CA ALA A 256 -22.07 -2.22 7.69
C ALA A 256 -22.93 -1.09 7.11
N ARG A 257 -23.17 -0.01 7.89
CA ARG A 257 -23.94 1.16 7.45
C ARG A 257 -23.31 1.82 6.22
N ARG A 258 -21.99 2.00 6.20
CA ARG A 258 -21.26 2.64 5.10
C ARG A 258 -21.20 1.75 3.85
N PHE A 259 -20.99 0.44 4.01
CA PHE A 259 -20.91 -0.51 2.90
C PHE A 259 -22.24 -0.66 2.14
N LYS A 260 -23.38 -0.44 2.81
CA LYS A 260 -24.72 -0.53 2.21
C LYS A 260 -24.86 0.32 0.93
N PHE A 261 -24.33 1.54 0.91
CA PHE A 261 -24.40 2.45 -0.24
C PHE A 261 -23.59 2.00 -1.46
N TYR A 262 -22.56 1.16 -1.25
CA TYR A 262 -21.71 0.63 -2.33
C TYR A 262 -22.19 -0.72 -2.85
N ALA A 263 -22.96 -1.46 -2.05
CA ALA A 263 -23.51 -2.76 -2.42
C ALA A 263 -24.49 -2.72 -3.60
N GLU A 264 -25.10 -1.57 -3.89
CA GLU A 264 -26.16 -1.43 -4.90
C GLU A 264 -25.76 -1.87 -6.31
N ASN A 265 -24.48 -1.70 -6.67
CA ASN A 265 -23.94 -2.00 -8.00
C ASN A 265 -23.04 -3.26 -8.02
N LEU A 266 -23.10 -4.09 -6.99
CA LEU A 266 -22.22 -5.24 -6.79
C LEU A 266 -23.01 -6.56 -6.75
N SER A 267 -22.50 -7.59 -7.40
CA SER A 267 -23.02 -8.96 -7.28
C SER A 267 -22.40 -9.62 -6.05
N ILE A 268 -23.19 -9.81 -4.97
CA ILE A 268 -22.66 -10.31 -3.69
C ILE A 268 -23.11 -11.74 -3.44
N HIS A 269 -22.17 -12.61 -3.06
CA HIS A 269 -22.40 -14.03 -2.81
C HIS A 269 -21.75 -14.45 -1.48
N SER A 270 -22.57 -14.80 -0.51
CA SER A 270 -22.15 -15.13 0.85
C SER A 270 -22.29 -16.62 1.14
N TYR A 271 -21.24 -17.19 1.72
CA TYR A 271 -21.08 -18.59 2.04
C TYR A 271 -20.84 -18.72 3.53
N TYR A 272 -21.72 -19.45 4.24
CA TYR A 272 -21.68 -19.60 5.69
C TYR A 272 -21.37 -21.04 6.12
N GLU A 273 -20.67 -21.17 7.24
CA GLU A 273 -20.28 -22.48 7.78
C GLU A 273 -21.49 -23.25 8.33
N SER A 274 -21.33 -24.56 8.53
CA SER A 274 -22.38 -25.39 9.13
C SER A 274 -21.88 -26.46 10.08
N ARG A 275 -20.58 -26.49 10.36
CA ARG A 275 -19.97 -27.30 11.40
C ARG A 275 -19.17 -26.38 12.31
N PRO A 276 -19.20 -26.57 13.64
CA PRO A 276 -18.38 -25.78 14.54
C PRO A 276 -16.88 -26.08 14.35
N THR A 277 -16.04 -25.07 14.56
CA THR A 277 -14.58 -25.17 14.65
C THR A 277 -14.17 -25.46 16.10
N LYS A 278 -13.08 -26.19 16.33
CA LYS A 278 -12.45 -26.26 17.66
C LYS A 278 -11.76 -24.94 18.00
N THR A 279 -12.10 -24.35 19.14
CA THR A 279 -11.44 -23.14 19.63
C THR A 279 -10.00 -23.41 20.07
N VAL A 280 -9.24 -22.32 20.24
CA VAL A 280 -7.89 -22.35 20.82
C VAL A 280 -7.96 -22.47 22.34
N VAL A 281 -7.09 -23.29 22.93
CA VAL A 281 -6.89 -23.44 24.37
C VAL A 281 -5.40 -23.57 24.65
N GLU A 282 -4.93 -22.99 25.75
CA GLU A 282 -3.57 -23.14 26.25
C GLU A 282 -3.40 -24.53 26.89
N ASN A 283 -2.39 -25.27 26.45
CA ASN A 283 -2.03 -26.55 27.04
C ASN A 283 -1.15 -26.35 28.30
N ALA A 284 -0.86 -27.43 29.03
CA ALA A 284 -0.07 -27.38 30.27
C ALA A 284 1.38 -26.87 30.08
N ASP A 285 1.90 -26.87 28.84
CA ASP A 285 3.24 -26.39 28.47
C ASP A 285 3.22 -24.92 27.99
N GLY A 286 2.11 -24.19 28.16
CA GLY A 286 1.95 -22.80 27.73
C GLY A 286 1.80 -22.62 26.21
N LYS A 287 1.47 -23.69 25.47
CA LYS A 287 1.29 -23.64 24.01
C LYS A 287 -0.19 -23.67 23.65
N TRP A 288 -0.57 -22.80 22.72
CA TRP A 288 -1.95 -22.67 22.27
C TRP A 288 -2.27 -23.64 21.12
N GLU A 289 -3.29 -24.47 21.31
CA GLU A 289 -3.71 -25.51 20.37
C GLU A 289 -5.20 -25.42 20.06
N ARG A 290 -5.61 -25.77 18.84
CA ARG A 290 -7.03 -25.85 18.43
C ARG A 290 -7.69 -27.16 18.91
N CYS A 291 -7.63 -27.39 20.23
CA CYS A 291 -8.16 -28.56 20.90
C CYS A 291 -9.39 -28.28 21.78
N GLY A 292 -9.80 -27.01 21.89
CA GLY A 292 -10.89 -26.55 22.75
C GLY A 292 -12.30 -26.91 22.30
N PRO A 293 -13.31 -26.39 23.02
CA PRO A 293 -14.72 -26.57 22.70
C PRO A 293 -15.07 -26.27 21.24
N LEU A 294 -16.09 -26.96 20.74
CA LEU A 294 -16.64 -26.72 19.41
C LEU A 294 -17.54 -25.48 19.46
N ARG A 295 -17.22 -24.45 18.66
CA ARG A 295 -18.03 -23.24 18.46
C ARG A 295 -18.24 -22.98 16.98
N VAL A 296 -19.41 -22.47 16.61
CA VAL A 296 -19.58 -21.78 15.32
C VAL A 296 -18.83 -20.46 15.46
N MET A 297 -17.87 -20.19 14.56
CA MET A 297 -17.04 -19.00 14.66
C MET A 297 -17.78 -17.78 14.10
N VAL A 298 -18.53 -17.96 13.01
CA VAL A 298 -19.35 -16.93 12.39
C VAL A 298 -20.74 -17.47 12.13
N GLU A 299 -21.68 -17.08 12.99
CA GLU A 299 -23.10 -17.43 12.85
C GLU A 299 -23.68 -16.96 11.52
N LYS A 300 -24.71 -17.66 11.01
CA LYS A 300 -25.34 -17.31 9.72
C LYS A 300 -25.75 -15.83 9.68
N SER A 301 -26.30 -15.30 10.77
CA SER A 301 -26.73 -13.90 10.92
C SER A 301 -25.58 -12.88 10.83
N SER A 302 -24.34 -13.31 11.02
CA SER A 302 -23.13 -12.51 10.79
C SER A 302 -22.52 -12.76 9.40
N ALA A 303 -22.63 -14.00 8.90
CA ALA A 303 -22.07 -14.41 7.61
C ALA A 303 -22.80 -13.88 6.37
N VAL A 304 -24.03 -13.37 6.50
CA VAL A 304 -24.84 -12.83 5.38
C VAL A 304 -25.25 -11.38 5.64
N LEU A 305 -25.40 -10.59 4.59
CA LEU A 305 -25.79 -9.18 4.65
C LEU A 305 -27.30 -8.96 4.64
N ASN A 306 -28.07 -9.88 4.05
CA ASN A 306 -29.50 -9.76 3.76
C ASN A 306 -29.84 -8.53 2.89
N TYR A 307 -28.92 -8.14 2.00
CA TYR A 307 -29.14 -7.07 1.04
C TYR A 307 -29.87 -7.62 -0.20
N PRO A 308 -30.73 -6.84 -0.90
CA PRO A 308 -31.36 -7.27 -2.15
C PRO A 308 -30.36 -7.72 -3.24
N GLN A 309 -29.13 -7.19 -3.20
CA GLN A 309 -28.03 -7.50 -4.11
C GLN A 309 -27.22 -8.76 -3.70
N GLU A 310 -27.54 -9.37 -2.56
CA GLU A 310 -26.93 -10.63 -2.09
C GLU A 310 -27.60 -11.83 -2.78
N GLN A 311 -27.19 -12.07 -4.03
CA GLN A 311 -27.76 -13.09 -4.92
C GLN A 311 -27.56 -14.54 -4.44
N THR A 312 -26.72 -14.77 -3.44
CA THR A 312 -26.45 -16.13 -2.93
C THR A 312 -26.18 -16.09 -1.43
N GLN A 313 -26.95 -16.88 -0.68
CA GLN A 313 -26.68 -17.22 0.72
C GLN A 313 -26.53 -18.75 0.83
N MET A 314 -25.34 -19.28 0.57
CA MET A 314 -25.12 -20.73 0.48
C MET A 314 -24.51 -21.31 1.75
N LYS A 315 -25.16 -22.35 2.31
CA LYS A 315 -24.56 -23.16 3.38
C LYS A 315 -23.44 -24.02 2.80
N VAL A 316 -22.27 -24.02 3.45
CA VAL A 316 -21.15 -24.89 3.11
C VAL A 316 -21.00 -25.97 4.17
N ASP A 317 -20.87 -27.24 3.75
CA ASP A 317 -20.63 -28.36 4.64
C ASP A 317 -19.15 -28.40 5.09
N GLY A 318 -18.83 -27.56 6.07
CA GLY A 318 -17.50 -27.38 6.62
C GLY A 318 -17.52 -26.44 7.82
N ASP A 319 -16.38 -26.40 8.51
CA ASP A 319 -16.08 -25.44 9.58
C ASP A 319 -15.40 -24.18 9.02
N HIS A 320 -15.30 -23.13 9.82
CA HIS A 320 -14.67 -21.84 9.48
C HIS A 320 -13.24 -21.95 8.94
N SER A 321 -12.50 -22.99 9.34
CA SER A 321 -11.12 -23.24 8.89
C SER A 321 -11.07 -24.05 7.57
N HIS A 322 -12.21 -24.57 7.11
CA HIS A 322 -12.34 -25.39 5.89
C HIS A 322 -13.32 -24.82 4.85
N ILE A 323 -14.14 -23.84 5.21
CA ILE A 323 -15.18 -23.26 4.35
C ILE A 323 -14.66 -22.74 2.99
N ALA A 324 -13.46 -22.15 2.97
CA ALA A 324 -12.81 -21.62 1.76
C ALA A 324 -11.96 -22.67 0.99
N LYS A 325 -11.83 -23.89 1.52
CA LYS A 325 -10.97 -24.97 0.99
C LYS A 325 -11.72 -25.86 0.01
N LEU A 326 -12.11 -25.28 -1.12
CA LEU A 326 -13.04 -25.89 -2.07
C LEU A 326 -12.46 -27.07 -2.85
N ARG A 327 -13.34 -27.99 -3.27
CA ARG A 327 -13.04 -29.20 -4.04
C ARG A 327 -14.01 -29.35 -5.22
N PRO A 328 -13.54 -29.72 -6.43
CA PRO A 328 -14.41 -30.10 -7.54
C PRO A 328 -15.26 -31.33 -7.20
N GLY A 329 -16.54 -31.32 -7.59
CA GLY A 329 -17.49 -32.41 -7.36
C GLY A 329 -18.90 -31.91 -7.05
N GLN A 330 -19.90 -32.79 -7.18
CA GLN A 330 -21.34 -32.47 -7.08
C GLN A 330 -21.88 -32.29 -5.64
N GLY A 331 -21.02 -32.15 -4.62
CA GLY A 331 -21.42 -32.13 -3.20
C GLY A 331 -20.81 -31.02 -2.35
N GLY A 332 -20.17 -30.02 -2.96
CA GLY A 332 -19.54 -28.90 -2.25
C GLY A 332 -19.91 -27.54 -2.87
N ALA A 333 -19.36 -26.44 -2.33
CA ALA A 333 -19.64 -25.10 -2.85
C ALA A 333 -18.95 -24.79 -4.19
N TYR A 334 -17.93 -25.56 -4.61
CA TYR A 334 -17.14 -25.28 -5.81
C TYR A 334 -17.95 -25.10 -7.10
N PRO A 335 -18.95 -25.94 -7.44
CA PRO A 335 -19.73 -25.75 -8.68
C PRO A 335 -20.53 -24.43 -8.67
N ASN A 336 -21.05 -24.02 -7.52
CA ASN A 336 -21.76 -22.75 -7.37
C ASN A 336 -20.78 -21.56 -7.49
N VAL A 337 -19.65 -21.62 -6.79
CA VAL A 337 -18.56 -20.63 -6.86
C VAL A 337 -18.02 -20.48 -8.28
N LEU A 338 -17.79 -21.60 -8.99
CA LEU A 338 -17.32 -21.60 -10.37
C LEU A 338 -18.36 -20.96 -11.32
N ARG A 339 -19.66 -21.24 -11.12
CA ARG A 339 -20.74 -20.57 -11.87
C ARG A 339 -20.72 -19.06 -11.61
N VAL A 340 -20.74 -18.65 -10.34
CA VAL A 340 -20.68 -17.23 -9.94
C VAL A 340 -19.48 -16.50 -10.54
N ILE A 341 -18.29 -17.13 -10.53
CA ILE A 341 -17.10 -16.55 -11.16
C ILE A 341 -17.29 -16.42 -12.67
N LYS A 342 -17.86 -17.42 -13.36
CA LYS A 342 -18.14 -17.34 -14.81
C LYS A 342 -19.16 -16.25 -15.15
N ASP A 343 -20.23 -16.15 -14.38
CA ASP A 343 -21.25 -15.10 -14.54
C ASP A 343 -20.62 -13.70 -14.35
N GLY A 344 -19.75 -13.56 -13.34
CA GLY A 344 -18.96 -12.34 -13.10
C GLY A 344 -17.95 -12.02 -14.20
N LEU A 345 -17.30 -13.02 -14.80
CA LEU A 345 -16.38 -12.85 -15.93
C LEU A 345 -17.12 -12.42 -17.20
N GLN A 346 -18.30 -12.97 -17.46
CA GLN A 346 -19.14 -12.54 -18.58
C GLN A 346 -19.53 -11.07 -18.40
N SER A 347 -20.11 -10.69 -17.25
CA SER A 347 -20.49 -9.30 -16.95
C SER A 347 -19.30 -8.34 -17.03
N ALA A 348 -18.13 -8.76 -16.56
CA ALA A 348 -16.88 -8.01 -16.70
C ALA A 348 -16.51 -7.79 -18.19
N SER A 349 -16.55 -8.83 -19.01
CA SER A 349 -16.17 -8.76 -20.43
C SER A 349 -17.07 -7.83 -21.25
N GLU A 350 -18.38 -7.88 -21.03
CA GLU A 350 -19.38 -7.04 -21.73
C GLU A 350 -19.13 -5.54 -21.47
N GLN A 351 -18.82 -5.20 -20.22
CA GLN A 351 -18.60 -3.81 -19.82
C GLN A 351 -17.18 -3.32 -20.15
N TYR A 352 -16.16 -4.17 -20.04
CA TYR A 352 -14.79 -3.83 -20.45
C TYR A 352 -14.71 -3.57 -21.96
N ALA A 353 -15.41 -4.37 -22.78
CA ALA A 353 -15.58 -4.12 -24.20
C ALA A 353 -16.33 -2.80 -24.49
N ALA A 354 -17.32 -2.43 -23.66
CA ALA A 354 -18.03 -1.16 -23.78
C ALA A 354 -17.19 0.08 -23.40
N ILE A 355 -16.20 -0.09 -22.51
CA ILE A 355 -15.22 0.96 -22.16
C ILE A 355 -14.22 1.16 -23.30
N ILE A 356 -13.60 0.07 -23.80
CA ILE A 356 -12.64 0.14 -24.90
C ILE A 356 -13.27 0.76 -26.16
N ARG A 357 -14.52 0.44 -26.47
CA ARG A 357 -15.27 1.04 -27.60
C ARG A 357 -15.58 2.54 -27.45
N LYS A 358 -15.30 3.16 -26.30
CA LYS A 358 -15.54 4.59 -26.03
C LYS A 358 -14.26 5.42 -25.96
N GLU A 359 -13.09 4.81 -25.92
CA GLU A 359 -11.83 5.54 -26.11
C GLU A 359 -11.63 5.79 -27.62
N PRO A 360 -11.45 7.04 -28.08
CA PRO A 360 -11.16 7.31 -29.48
C PRO A 360 -9.77 6.78 -29.84
N GLU A 361 -9.67 6.03 -30.95
CA GLU A 361 -8.37 5.58 -31.47
C GLU A 361 -7.47 6.80 -31.76
N SER A 362 -6.32 6.86 -31.11
CA SER A 362 -5.27 7.81 -31.48
C SER A 362 -4.72 7.42 -32.87
N PRO A 363 -4.53 8.36 -33.82
CA PRO A 363 -4.20 8.00 -35.19
C PRO A 363 -2.80 7.36 -35.29
N LEU A 364 -2.76 6.07 -35.61
CA LEU A 364 -1.51 5.39 -35.95
C LEU A 364 -1.01 5.88 -37.32
N LEU A 365 0.21 6.42 -37.34
CA LEU A 365 1.16 6.52 -38.44
C LEU A 365 0.57 6.76 -39.84
N ALA A 366 0.71 8.00 -40.32
CA ALA A 366 0.38 8.40 -41.69
C ALA A 366 0.99 7.46 -42.74
N GLN A 367 0.14 6.76 -43.50
CA GLN A 367 0.55 6.13 -44.75
C GLN A 367 0.73 7.21 -45.82
N PRO A 368 1.70 7.07 -46.75
CA PRO A 368 1.87 8.04 -47.84
C PRO A 368 0.64 8.08 -48.74
N LEU A 369 0.10 9.29 -48.96
CA LEU A 369 -1.05 9.51 -49.82
C LEU A 369 -0.76 9.05 -51.26
N PRO A 370 -1.64 8.26 -51.91
CA PRO A 370 -1.51 8.00 -53.34
C PRO A 370 -1.81 9.28 -54.12
N VAL A 371 -0.87 9.67 -54.99
CA VAL A 371 -1.02 10.80 -55.91
C VAL A 371 -2.25 10.58 -56.78
N ARG A 372 -3.28 11.43 -56.63
CA ARG A 372 -4.50 11.36 -57.44
C ARG A 372 -4.47 12.41 -58.55
N VAL A 373 -4.26 11.92 -59.77
CA VAL A 373 -4.42 12.70 -61.01
C VAL A 373 -5.82 13.28 -61.07
N SER A 374 -5.91 14.57 -61.39
CA SER A 374 -7.17 15.31 -61.54
C SER A 374 -7.89 14.93 -62.85
N ALA A 375 -9.14 14.48 -62.73
CA ALA A 375 -10.06 14.39 -63.85
C ALA A 375 -11.47 14.82 -63.41
N THR A 376 -11.95 15.83 -64.12
CA THR A 376 -13.24 16.55 -64.05
C THR A 376 -14.49 15.70 -63.79
N ARG A 377 -15.41 16.21 -62.95
CA ARG A 377 -16.81 15.75 -62.86
C ARG A 377 -17.60 16.13 -64.11
N SER A 378 -18.52 15.25 -64.54
CA SER A 378 -19.69 15.64 -65.33
C SER A 378 -20.93 14.82 -64.94
N THR A 379 -21.95 15.52 -64.43
CA THR A 379 -23.40 15.32 -64.66
C THR A 379 -24.11 13.96 -64.47
N ALA A 380 -25.10 14.02 -63.56
CA ALA A 380 -26.48 13.49 -63.66
C ALA A 380 -26.78 11.99 -63.38
N GLY A 381 -27.95 11.76 -62.77
CA GLY A 381 -28.68 10.48 -62.81
C GLY A 381 -29.26 9.98 -61.48
N ASP A 382 -30.57 10.14 -61.28
CA ASP A 382 -31.39 9.59 -60.19
C ASP A 382 -31.34 8.05 -60.04
N GLY A 383 -31.78 7.50 -58.89
CA GLY A 383 -32.28 6.11 -58.87
C GLY A 383 -32.31 5.33 -57.55
N ASN A 384 -33.49 5.31 -56.92
CA ASN A 384 -34.00 4.42 -55.86
C ASN A 384 -33.41 2.99 -55.60
N ASN A 385 -33.52 2.62 -54.31
CA ASN A 385 -34.00 1.34 -53.73
C ASN A 385 -33.11 0.09 -53.49
N SER A 386 -33.30 -0.40 -52.25
CA SER A 386 -33.52 -1.78 -51.76
C SER A 386 -32.42 -2.86 -51.83
N GLU A 387 -31.99 -3.23 -50.60
CA GLU A 387 -31.99 -4.60 -50.01
C GLU A 387 -31.21 -5.79 -50.62
N ASN A 388 -30.79 -6.68 -49.70
CA ASN A 388 -30.45 -8.10 -49.88
C ASN A 388 -29.14 -8.46 -50.64
N GLU A 389 -28.46 -9.58 -50.36
CA GLU A 389 -28.29 -10.39 -49.14
C GLU A 389 -27.10 -11.37 -49.38
N THR A 390 -26.60 -12.03 -48.33
CA THR A 390 -25.88 -13.34 -48.36
C THR A 390 -24.54 -13.56 -49.11
N VAL A 391 -23.54 -13.99 -48.33
CA VAL A 391 -22.74 -15.24 -48.44
C VAL A 391 -22.15 -15.70 -49.79
N TYR A 392 -20.82 -15.93 -49.83
CA TYR A 392 -20.10 -17.19 -50.21
C TYR A 392 -18.59 -16.86 -50.33
N SER A 393 -17.74 -17.27 -49.38
CA SER A 393 -16.92 -18.50 -49.35
C SER A 393 -15.71 -18.59 -50.31
N ALA A 394 -14.53 -18.76 -49.68
CA ALA A 394 -13.44 -19.69 -50.04
C ALA A 394 -12.49 -19.46 -51.23
N ASN A 395 -11.22 -19.86 -50.98
CA ASN A 395 -10.23 -20.45 -51.92
C ASN A 395 -9.55 -19.51 -52.95
N ARG A 396 -8.20 -19.39 -53.05
CA ARG A 396 -7.16 -20.45 -53.02
C ARG A 396 -5.71 -19.91 -53.10
N LYS A 397 -4.76 -20.73 -52.62
CA LYS A 397 -3.37 -20.99 -53.12
C LYS A 397 -2.30 -19.87 -53.17
N ALA A 398 -1.43 -19.90 -52.15
CA ALA A 398 -0.01 -20.28 -52.19
C ALA A 398 0.85 -20.13 -53.47
N LYS A 399 2.07 -19.58 -53.31
CA LYS A 399 3.28 -20.01 -54.05
C LYS A 399 4.62 -19.70 -53.33
N LEU A 400 5.48 -20.71 -53.25
CA LEU A 400 6.95 -20.66 -52.97
C LEU A 400 7.71 -20.76 -54.32
N ILE A 401 9.03 -20.61 -54.51
CA ILE A 401 10.30 -20.40 -53.74
C ILE A 401 11.24 -19.57 -54.71
N PRO A 402 12.59 -19.34 -54.58
CA PRO A 402 13.63 -19.78 -53.60
C PRO A 402 14.58 -18.63 -53.12
N ASP A 403 15.76 -19.01 -52.62
CA ASP A 403 16.92 -18.27 -52.09
C ASP A 403 17.96 -17.75 -53.14
N GLY A 404 18.99 -17.01 -52.68
CA GLY A 404 20.38 -17.23 -53.15
C GLY A 404 21.40 -16.07 -53.15
N ALA A 405 22.51 -16.23 -52.40
CA ALA A 405 23.85 -15.61 -52.54
C ALA A 405 24.03 -14.07 -52.38
N SER A 406 25.22 -13.49 -52.13
CA SER A 406 26.36 -13.67 -51.19
C SER A 406 27.54 -12.77 -51.65
N GLU A 407 28.58 -12.58 -50.81
CA GLU A 407 29.87 -11.84 -51.05
C GLU A 407 29.79 -10.28 -50.89
N GLN A 408 30.46 -9.64 -49.92
CA GLN A 408 31.89 -9.48 -49.57
C GLN A 408 32.54 -8.21 -50.18
N TYR A 409 33.01 -7.29 -49.33
CA TYR A 409 34.24 -6.49 -49.51
C TYR A 409 34.73 -5.99 -48.15
N ALA A 410 36.05 -5.77 -47.99
CA ALA A 410 36.69 -5.53 -46.70
C ALA A 410 37.69 -4.35 -46.68
N ALA A 411 37.85 -3.78 -45.49
CA ALA A 411 39.04 -3.10 -44.93
C ALA A 411 39.60 -1.79 -45.56
N ALA A 412 39.65 -0.73 -44.73
CA ALA A 412 40.82 0.16 -44.57
C ALA A 412 40.74 0.97 -43.24
N ILE A 413 41.87 1.10 -42.52
CA ILE A 413 42.08 1.90 -41.29
C ILE A 413 43.42 2.64 -41.48
N PRO A 414 43.49 4.00 -41.40
CA PRO A 414 43.98 4.72 -40.17
C PRO A 414 43.38 6.16 -40.02
N LYS A 415 43.60 7.01 -38.98
CA LYS A 415 44.24 6.94 -37.63
C LYS A 415 43.70 8.09 -36.72
N GLU A 416 44.10 8.09 -35.45
CA GLU A 416 43.86 9.15 -34.43
C GLU A 416 45.04 10.15 -34.32
N PRO A 417 44.88 11.38 -33.74
CA PRO A 417 44.94 11.55 -32.26
C PRO A 417 44.11 12.71 -31.60
N ASP A 418 43.90 12.57 -30.28
CA ASP A 418 43.66 13.56 -29.17
C ASP A 418 43.50 15.08 -29.49
N ALA A 419 42.62 15.88 -28.86
CA ALA A 419 42.57 16.14 -27.40
C ALA A 419 41.39 17.02 -26.89
N ARG A 420 40.91 16.71 -25.66
CA ARG A 420 40.44 17.60 -24.54
C ARG A 420 39.34 18.69 -24.69
N SER A 421 38.26 18.46 -23.94
CA SER A 421 37.53 19.37 -23.01
C SER A 421 36.91 20.72 -23.44
N ALA A 422 35.59 20.84 -23.28
CA ALA A 422 34.90 22.00 -22.67
C ALA A 422 33.44 21.65 -22.29
N GLN A 423 32.90 22.28 -21.23
CA GLN A 423 31.45 22.36 -20.96
C GLN A 423 30.93 23.76 -21.34
N PRO A 424 29.64 23.93 -21.68
CA PRO A 424 29.01 25.24 -21.84
C PRO A 424 28.34 25.74 -20.55
N SER A 425 28.54 27.01 -20.24
CA SER A 425 27.81 27.79 -19.22
C SER A 425 26.76 28.70 -19.91
N PRO A 426 25.72 29.18 -19.20
CA PRO A 426 24.60 29.90 -19.81
C PRO A 426 24.86 31.40 -20.04
N ILE A 427 24.04 32.01 -20.91
CA ILE A 427 24.02 33.44 -21.24
C ILE A 427 22.66 34.03 -20.80
N PRO A 428 22.60 35.23 -20.18
CA PRO A 428 21.37 35.83 -19.66
C PRO A 428 20.62 36.67 -20.70
N VAL A 429 19.35 36.98 -20.41
CA VAL A 429 18.49 37.88 -21.21
C VAL A 429 18.26 39.18 -20.43
N THR A 430 18.29 40.32 -21.13
CA THR A 430 18.07 41.67 -20.59
C THR A 430 16.70 42.21 -21.00
N VAL A 431 16.05 42.94 -20.09
CA VAL A 431 14.75 43.62 -20.26
C VAL A 431 14.92 44.95 -21.00
N GLY A 432 13.87 45.40 -21.69
CA GLY A 432 13.72 46.77 -22.21
C GLY A 432 12.24 47.11 -22.41
N ASP A 433 11.84 48.31 -21.99
CA ASP A 433 10.45 48.78 -21.89
C ASP A 433 10.04 49.77 -23.01
N GLY A 434 8.72 49.91 -23.23
CA GLY A 434 8.03 51.05 -23.88
C GLY A 434 7.78 50.98 -25.40
N ASP A 435 6.66 51.44 -25.97
CA ASP A 435 5.44 52.06 -25.42
C ASP A 435 4.22 51.82 -26.37
N ASP A 436 3.00 51.83 -25.81
CA ASP A 436 1.65 52.25 -26.31
C ASP A 436 1.10 51.92 -27.73
N ASP A 437 -0.06 51.24 -27.79
CA ASP A 437 -1.38 51.83 -28.17
C ASP A 437 -2.52 50.75 -28.29
N ASP A 438 -3.56 50.91 -27.45
CA ASP A 438 -4.97 50.44 -27.47
C ASP A 438 -5.50 49.30 -28.41
N ASP A 439 -6.05 48.22 -27.82
CA ASP A 439 -7.52 47.95 -27.76
C ASP A 439 -7.83 46.66 -26.95
N ASP A 440 -8.91 46.68 -26.16
CA ASP A 440 -9.24 45.70 -25.08
C ASP A 440 -9.54 44.24 -25.54
N ASP A 441 -8.90 43.26 -24.87
CA ASP A 441 -9.54 42.01 -24.38
C ASP A 441 -8.56 41.33 -23.37
N ASP A 442 -8.92 41.30 -22.08
CA ASP A 442 -8.04 40.88 -20.96
C ASP A 442 -7.64 39.37 -20.97
N ASP A 443 -6.49 39.05 -21.55
CA ASP A 443 -5.67 37.88 -21.19
C ASP A 443 -4.56 38.34 -20.20
N ASP A 444 -4.86 38.43 -18.89
CA ASP A 444 -3.85 38.76 -17.86
C ASP A 444 -2.94 37.56 -17.58
N ASP A 445 -1.63 37.77 -17.78
CA ASP A 445 -0.60 36.74 -17.74
C ASP A 445 -0.40 36.16 -16.33
N GLY A 446 -0.60 34.85 -16.21
CA GLY A 446 -0.67 34.18 -14.91
C GLY A 446 0.63 34.14 -14.10
N GLU A 447 0.82 35.10 -13.20
CA GLU A 447 1.39 34.81 -11.88
C GLU A 447 0.55 33.68 -11.24
N PRO A 448 1.17 32.62 -10.70
CA PRO A 448 0.41 31.56 -10.03
C PRO A 448 -0.15 32.13 -8.72
N VAL A 449 -1.43 32.49 -8.72
CA VAL A 449 -2.17 32.90 -7.52
C VAL A 449 -2.01 31.80 -6.45
N TYR A 450 -1.13 32.05 -5.47
CA TYR A 450 -0.70 31.12 -4.42
C TYR A 450 -1.83 30.85 -3.44
N SER A 451 -2.86 30.15 -3.91
CA SER A 451 -4.07 29.90 -3.15
C SER A 451 -3.96 28.62 -2.31
N ILE A 452 -4.64 28.65 -1.17
CA ILE A 452 -4.92 27.49 -0.31
C ILE A 452 -5.45 26.30 -1.13
N TYR A 453 -6.20 26.56 -2.21
CA TYR A 453 -6.72 25.51 -3.09
C TYR A 453 -5.60 24.72 -3.78
N VAL A 454 -4.58 25.40 -4.33
CA VAL A 454 -3.44 24.73 -4.99
C VAL A 454 -2.60 23.97 -3.97
N ALA A 455 -2.41 24.51 -2.76
CA ALA A 455 -1.74 23.79 -1.67
C ALA A 455 -2.48 22.49 -1.30
N LYS A 456 -3.82 22.49 -1.26
CA LYS A 456 -4.64 21.28 -1.07
C LYS A 456 -4.55 20.31 -2.25
N GLN A 457 -4.45 20.78 -3.50
CA GLN A 457 -4.22 19.88 -4.64
C GLN A 457 -2.82 19.23 -4.58
N ALA A 458 -1.79 19.98 -4.16
CA ALA A 458 -0.45 19.44 -3.95
C ALA A 458 -0.41 18.42 -2.80
N GLU A 459 -1.17 18.64 -1.72
CA GLU A 459 -1.37 17.66 -0.64
C GLU A 459 -2.01 16.36 -1.15
N LEU A 460 -3.12 16.45 -1.89
CA LEU A 460 -3.82 15.30 -2.49
C LEU A 460 -2.97 14.53 -3.51
N ALA A 461 -2.02 15.20 -4.16
CA ALA A 461 -1.07 14.61 -5.10
C ALA A 461 0.23 14.10 -4.43
N GLU A 462 0.33 14.15 -3.09
CA GLU A 462 1.55 13.86 -2.30
C GLU A 462 2.79 14.69 -2.73
N ARG A 463 2.61 15.84 -3.41
CA ARG A 463 3.68 16.73 -3.87
C ARG A 463 4.07 17.74 -2.79
N TYR A 464 4.54 17.23 -1.65
CA TYR A 464 4.81 18.06 -0.47
C TYR A 464 5.87 19.14 -0.70
N GLU A 465 6.88 18.91 -1.54
CA GLU A 465 7.85 19.95 -1.93
C GLU A 465 7.19 21.17 -2.62
N GLU A 466 6.18 20.95 -3.47
CA GLU A 466 5.41 22.01 -4.13
C GLU A 466 4.45 22.70 -3.15
N MET A 467 3.77 21.91 -2.32
CA MET A 467 2.92 22.39 -1.22
C MET A 467 3.71 23.30 -0.27
N THR A 468 4.95 22.95 0.06
CA THR A 468 5.83 23.75 0.94
C THR A 468 6.15 25.10 0.33
N GLU A 469 6.51 25.20 -0.96
CA GLU A 469 6.77 26.51 -1.58
C GLU A 469 5.50 27.37 -1.62
N ILE A 470 4.33 26.82 -1.98
CA ILE A 470 3.05 27.56 -1.93
C ILE A 470 2.77 28.09 -0.53
N MET A 471 2.88 27.24 0.50
CA MET A 471 2.63 27.65 1.88
C MET A 471 3.67 28.64 2.41
N LYS A 472 4.90 28.66 1.87
CA LYS A 472 5.91 29.69 2.16
C LYS A 472 5.58 31.03 1.53
N HIS A 473 4.99 31.06 0.33
CA HIS A 473 4.49 32.30 -0.25
C HIS A 473 3.38 32.90 0.62
N ILE A 474 2.38 32.10 1.00
CA ILE A 474 1.30 32.50 1.92
C ILE A 474 1.86 32.97 3.28
N ALA A 475 2.83 32.24 3.84
CA ALA A 475 3.47 32.63 5.12
C ALA A 475 4.20 33.97 5.06
N ARG A 476 4.71 34.39 3.89
CA ARG A 476 5.44 35.66 3.69
C ARG A 476 4.53 36.87 3.50
N GLU A 477 3.22 36.70 3.46
CA GLU A 477 2.23 37.80 3.44
C GLU A 477 2.23 38.65 4.73
N ASN A 478 2.98 38.26 5.77
CA ASN A 478 3.13 39.00 7.03
C ASN A 478 1.79 39.31 7.73
N ARG A 479 0.88 38.34 7.69
CA ARG A 479 -0.38 38.33 8.42
C ARG A 479 -0.48 37.09 9.30
N GLU A 480 -1.44 37.10 10.22
CA GLU A 480 -1.78 35.90 10.98
C GLU A 480 -2.38 34.84 10.04
N LEU A 481 -1.84 33.62 10.10
CA LEU A 481 -2.37 32.47 9.37
C LEU A 481 -3.60 31.92 10.09
N SER A 482 -4.66 31.63 9.34
CA SER A 482 -5.84 30.90 9.82
C SER A 482 -5.47 29.47 10.29
N VAL A 483 -6.37 28.84 11.05
CA VAL A 483 -6.17 27.45 11.53
C VAL A 483 -5.89 26.48 10.37
N GLU A 484 -6.58 26.64 9.25
CA GLU A 484 -6.38 25.81 8.05
C GLU A 484 -4.99 26.03 7.43
N GLU A 485 -4.57 27.28 7.26
CA GLU A 485 -3.23 27.60 6.72
C GLU A 485 -2.10 27.15 7.64
N ARG A 486 -2.25 27.30 8.97
CA ARG A 486 -1.31 26.76 9.96
C ARG A 486 -1.16 25.25 9.83
N ASN A 487 -2.29 24.54 9.68
CA ASN A 487 -2.30 23.09 9.52
C ASN A 487 -1.65 22.65 8.20
N LEU A 488 -2.00 23.28 7.06
CA LEU A 488 -1.41 22.97 5.76
C LEU A 488 0.11 23.19 5.73
N LEU A 489 0.59 24.32 6.27
CA LEU A 489 2.03 24.60 6.41
C LEU A 489 2.74 23.50 7.24
N SER A 490 2.12 23.10 8.36
CA SER A 490 2.67 22.06 9.23
C SER A 490 2.70 20.69 8.55
N VAL A 491 1.64 20.31 7.83
CA VAL A 491 1.56 19.06 7.05
C VAL A 491 2.62 19.02 5.95
N ALA A 492 2.79 20.10 5.19
CA ALA A 492 3.77 20.19 4.11
C ALA A 492 5.19 19.90 4.61
N TYR A 493 5.68 20.69 5.58
CA TYR A 493 7.02 20.52 6.13
C TYR A 493 7.19 19.21 6.92
N LYS A 494 6.15 18.73 7.62
CA LYS A 494 6.18 17.46 8.37
C LYS A 494 6.44 16.25 7.46
N ASN A 495 5.84 16.22 6.27
CA ASN A 495 6.03 15.11 5.33
C ASN A 495 7.44 15.09 4.73
N ILE A 496 7.94 16.24 4.25
CA ILE A 496 9.30 16.34 3.71
C ILE A 496 10.35 15.95 4.77
N ILE A 497 10.27 16.54 5.98
CA ILE A 497 11.24 16.25 7.04
C ILE A 497 11.11 14.81 7.56
N GLY A 498 9.89 14.27 7.63
CA GLY A 498 9.62 12.90 8.07
C GLY A 498 10.30 11.86 7.18
N SER A 499 10.12 12.00 5.85
CA SER A 499 10.79 11.16 4.85
C SER A 499 12.31 11.17 5.01
N ARG A 500 12.92 12.35 5.10
CA ARG A 500 14.38 12.49 5.23
C ARG A 500 14.90 11.99 6.59
N ARG A 501 14.16 12.15 7.70
CA ARG A 501 14.53 11.61 9.02
C ARG A 501 14.47 10.09 9.05
N ALA A 502 13.44 9.49 8.45
CA ALA A 502 13.36 8.04 8.30
C ALA A 502 14.54 7.49 7.48
N SER A 503 14.87 8.11 6.34
CA SER A 503 16.06 7.76 5.56
C SER A 503 17.36 7.89 6.37
N TRP A 504 17.53 8.98 7.13
CA TRP A 504 18.72 9.19 7.96
C TRP A 504 18.86 8.12 9.05
N ARG A 505 17.78 7.78 9.77
CA ARG A 505 17.78 6.72 10.80
C ARG A 505 18.16 5.36 10.22
N THR A 506 17.59 4.97 9.09
CA THR A 506 17.94 3.71 8.39
C THR A 506 19.42 3.67 8.00
N ILE A 507 19.93 4.76 7.40
CA ILE A 507 21.34 4.86 7.01
C ILE A 507 22.26 4.90 8.23
N LYS A 508 21.86 5.52 9.34
CA LYS A 508 22.64 5.57 10.58
C LYS A 508 22.67 4.21 11.29
N SER A 509 21.57 3.46 11.29
CA SER A 509 21.52 2.08 11.77
C SER A 509 22.45 1.16 10.96
N ASN A 510 22.41 1.28 9.63
CA ASN A 510 23.29 0.53 8.74
C ASN A 510 24.77 0.91 8.94
N GLU A 511 25.08 2.19 9.16
CA GLU A 511 26.44 2.63 9.54
C GLU A 511 26.95 1.89 10.78
N THR A 512 26.16 1.83 11.86
CA THR A 512 26.52 1.13 13.09
C THR A 512 26.64 -0.39 12.88
N GLN A 513 25.77 -1.00 12.05
CA GLN A 513 25.82 -2.42 11.74
C GLN A 513 27.06 -2.81 10.90
N GLU A 514 27.47 -1.99 9.95
CA GLU A 514 28.69 -2.24 9.16
C GLU A 514 29.97 -1.88 9.91
N GLU A 515 29.89 -0.95 10.88
CA GLU A 515 30.98 -0.70 11.84
C GLU A 515 31.23 -1.92 12.74
N SER A 516 30.20 -2.57 13.27
CA SER A 516 30.37 -3.77 14.11
C SER A 516 30.95 -4.98 13.35
N LYS A 517 30.74 -5.06 12.03
CA LYS A 517 31.34 -6.08 11.14
C LYS A 517 32.79 -5.76 10.71
N GLY A 518 33.29 -4.55 10.99
CA GLY A 518 34.63 -4.12 10.56
C GLY A 518 34.75 -3.73 9.08
N ASN A 519 33.63 -3.52 8.37
CA ASN A 519 33.60 -3.25 6.92
C ASN A 519 33.98 -1.79 6.58
N THR A 520 35.23 -1.41 6.87
CA THR A 520 35.74 -0.03 6.85
C THR A 520 35.53 0.74 5.53
N SER A 521 35.53 0.05 4.38
CA SER A 521 35.27 0.65 3.06
C SER A 521 33.79 1.02 2.88
N GLN A 522 32.89 0.11 3.25
CA GLN A 522 31.43 0.27 3.19
C GLN A 522 31.01 1.36 4.17
N VAL A 523 31.49 1.33 5.42
CA VAL A 523 31.28 2.39 6.43
C VAL A 523 31.67 3.78 5.89
N ARG A 524 32.76 3.89 5.12
CA ARG A 524 33.18 5.16 4.51
C ARG A 524 32.19 5.67 3.47
N LEU A 525 31.60 4.78 2.66
CA LEU A 525 30.57 5.12 1.68
C LEU A 525 29.24 5.49 2.36
N ILE A 526 28.82 4.72 3.36
CA ILE A 526 27.61 4.97 4.16
C ILE A 526 27.71 6.34 4.84
N LYS A 527 28.84 6.66 5.49
CA LYS A 527 29.12 7.98 6.08
C LYS A 527 29.04 9.12 5.06
N LYS A 528 29.45 8.90 3.80
CA LYS A 528 29.31 9.89 2.73
C LYS A 528 27.84 10.07 2.32
N SER A 529 27.06 9.00 2.29
CA SER A 529 25.62 9.05 2.01
C SER A 529 24.86 9.79 3.12
N ARG A 530 25.07 9.40 4.38
CA ARG A 530 24.46 10.04 5.56
C ARG A 530 24.65 11.56 5.56
N ARG A 531 25.86 12.04 5.30
CA ARG A 531 26.17 13.48 5.26
C ARG A 531 25.36 14.25 4.21
N LYS A 532 24.95 13.63 3.09
CA LYS A 532 24.06 14.29 2.11
C LYS A 532 22.69 14.52 2.73
N ILE A 533 22.12 13.48 3.34
CA ILE A 533 20.82 13.54 4.02
C ILE A 533 20.85 14.55 5.17
N GLU A 534 21.96 14.64 5.91
CA GLU A 534 22.15 15.66 6.97
C GLU A 534 22.16 17.09 6.43
N VAL A 535 22.74 17.33 5.24
CA VAL A 535 22.69 18.64 4.58
C VAL A 535 21.28 18.98 4.11
N GLU A 536 20.55 18.00 3.54
CA GLU A 536 19.14 18.17 3.16
C GLU A 536 18.25 18.48 4.37
N LEU A 537 18.35 17.69 5.45
CA LEU A 537 17.65 17.91 6.72
C LEU A 537 17.97 19.29 7.30
N THR A 538 19.25 19.67 7.32
CA THR A 538 19.69 20.99 7.82
C THR A 538 19.09 22.13 6.98
N LYS A 539 19.00 21.97 5.65
CA LYS A 539 18.37 22.96 4.77
C LYS A 539 16.88 23.12 5.09
N ILE A 540 16.14 22.02 5.17
CA ILE A 540 14.69 22.03 5.45
C ILE A 540 14.42 22.66 6.82
N CYS A 541 15.15 22.26 7.87
CA CYS A 541 14.97 22.84 9.20
C CYS A 541 15.27 24.34 9.25
N LYS A 542 16.32 24.80 8.56
CA LYS A 542 16.65 26.24 8.52
C LYS A 542 15.61 27.06 7.77
N ASP A 543 15.10 26.54 6.66
CA ASP A 543 14.10 27.20 5.82
C ASP A 543 12.81 27.50 6.59
N ILE A 544 12.26 26.53 7.34
CA ILE A 544 11.09 26.78 8.20
C ILE A 544 11.43 27.65 9.42
N LEU A 545 12.62 27.50 10.03
CA LEU A 545 13.01 28.36 11.16
C LEU A 545 13.13 29.83 10.76
N GLU A 546 13.59 30.12 9.54
CA GLU A 546 13.64 31.46 8.97
C GLU A 546 12.23 32.04 8.75
N VAL A 547 11.31 31.25 8.18
CA VAL A 547 9.90 31.65 7.99
C VAL A 547 9.18 31.85 9.33
N LEU A 548 9.45 31.00 10.33
CA LEU A 548 8.92 31.14 11.68
C LEU A 548 9.38 32.45 12.32
N ASP A 549 10.68 32.74 12.29
CA ASP A 549 11.27 33.88 13.00
C ASP A 549 11.00 35.22 12.31
N ASN A 550 11.00 35.26 10.98
CA ASN A 550 10.82 36.50 10.21
C ASN A 550 9.36 36.82 9.92
N ASN A 551 8.50 35.81 9.71
CA ASN A 551 7.15 36.01 9.18
C ASN A 551 6.04 35.57 10.13
N LEU A 552 6.12 34.39 10.77
CA LEU A 552 4.96 33.80 11.46
C LEU A 552 4.87 34.18 12.94
N ILE A 553 5.96 34.05 13.70
CA ILE A 553 5.99 34.39 15.13
C ILE A 553 5.70 35.89 15.38
N PRO A 554 6.25 36.85 14.61
CA PRO A 554 5.96 38.27 14.80
C PRO A 554 4.49 38.66 14.59
N HIS A 555 3.74 37.88 13.80
CA HIS A 555 2.34 38.16 13.43
C HIS A 555 1.33 37.21 14.12
N ALA A 556 1.77 36.44 15.13
CA ALA A 556 0.90 35.57 15.92
C ALA A 556 0.18 36.37 17.03
N GLY A 557 -1.11 36.64 16.86
CA GLY A 557 -1.90 37.48 17.78
C GLY A 557 -2.23 36.77 19.10
N GLY A 558 -2.83 35.59 19.01
CA GLY A 558 -3.31 34.81 20.16
C GLY A 558 -2.35 33.74 20.68
N GLY A 559 -2.60 33.22 21.88
CA GLY A 559 -1.83 32.13 22.48
C GLY A 559 -1.80 30.86 21.64
N GLU A 560 -2.91 30.44 21.04
CA GLU A 560 -2.96 29.23 20.21
C GLU A 560 -1.94 29.26 19.03
N PRO A 561 -1.93 30.28 18.14
CA PRO A 561 -0.90 30.40 17.12
C PRO A 561 0.53 30.53 17.68
N LYS A 562 0.73 31.27 18.78
CA LYS A 562 2.05 31.36 19.44
C LYS A 562 2.56 29.98 19.88
N VAL A 563 1.75 29.23 20.61
CA VAL A 563 2.09 27.88 21.06
C VAL A 563 2.34 26.97 19.86
N PHE A 564 1.53 27.06 18.81
CA PHE A 564 1.72 26.29 17.57
C PHE A 564 3.07 26.57 16.92
N PHE A 565 3.41 27.84 16.69
CA PHE A 565 4.66 28.23 16.01
C PHE A 565 5.91 28.00 16.89
N TYR A 566 5.86 28.28 18.19
CA TYR A 566 6.99 27.98 19.09
C TYR A 566 7.18 26.47 19.31
N LYS A 567 6.11 25.68 19.37
CA LYS A 567 6.19 24.22 19.33
C LYS A 567 6.87 23.75 18.03
N MET A 568 6.48 24.31 16.89
CA MET A 568 7.09 24.00 15.59
C MET A 568 8.58 24.38 15.56
N LYS A 569 8.95 25.56 16.09
CA LYS A 569 10.34 26.00 16.27
C LYS A 569 11.15 25.01 17.12
N GLY A 570 10.59 24.57 18.24
CA GLY A 570 11.16 23.51 19.09
C GLY A 570 11.34 22.19 18.33
N ASP A 571 10.34 21.76 17.57
CA ASP A 571 10.40 20.53 16.75
C ASP A 571 11.54 20.57 15.71
N TYR A 572 11.75 21.69 15.01
CA TYR A 572 12.83 21.80 14.02
C TYR A 572 14.23 21.95 14.65
N TYR A 573 14.36 22.59 15.81
CA TYR A 573 15.62 22.54 16.56
C TYR A 573 15.91 21.16 17.14
N ARG A 574 14.89 20.39 17.56
CA ARG A 574 15.04 18.99 17.97
C ARG A 574 15.58 18.13 16.83
N TYR A 575 15.06 18.28 15.61
CA TYR A 575 15.57 17.57 14.43
C TYR A 575 17.01 17.97 14.07
N LEU A 576 17.39 19.23 14.26
CA LEU A 576 18.79 19.67 14.13
C LEU A 576 19.69 19.08 15.22
N ALA A 577 19.22 18.96 16.46
CA ALA A 577 19.96 18.35 17.56
C ALA A 577 20.14 16.84 17.38
N GLU A 578 19.16 16.12 16.83
CA GLU A 578 19.21 14.69 16.52
C GLU A 578 20.37 14.32 15.57
N ILE A 579 20.66 15.17 14.57
CA ILE A 579 21.71 14.93 13.57
C ILE A 579 23.04 15.64 13.87
N ALA A 580 23.07 16.56 14.84
CA ALA A 580 24.26 17.34 15.16
C ALA A 580 25.24 16.57 16.06
N VAL A 581 26.52 16.93 15.96
CA VAL A 581 27.59 16.37 16.79
C VAL A 581 28.23 17.43 17.67
N SER A 582 28.64 17.02 18.88
CA SER A 582 29.40 17.84 19.84
C SER A 582 28.71 19.20 20.10
N ASN A 583 29.46 20.30 20.11
CA ASN A 583 28.98 21.63 20.53
C ASN A 583 27.71 22.11 19.80
N LYS A 584 27.50 21.72 18.54
CA LYS A 584 26.29 22.08 17.78
C LYS A 584 25.03 21.36 18.28
N ARG A 585 25.15 20.13 18.81
CA ARG A 585 24.03 19.43 19.45
C ARG A 585 23.53 20.25 20.64
N ASN A 586 24.44 20.73 21.48
CA ASN A 586 24.10 21.52 22.67
C ASN A 586 23.49 22.88 22.30
N GLU A 587 24.00 23.55 21.26
CA GLU A 587 23.41 24.81 20.77
C GLU A 587 21.96 24.63 20.29
N PHE A 588 21.70 23.58 19.49
CA PHE A 588 20.34 23.29 19.02
C PHE A 588 19.43 22.76 20.13
N ALA A 589 19.96 21.98 21.08
CA ALA A 589 19.20 21.53 22.25
C ALA A 589 18.77 22.71 23.14
N ASN A 590 19.64 23.69 23.38
CA ASN A 590 19.28 24.90 24.13
C ASN A 590 18.17 25.71 23.42
N LYS A 591 18.31 25.93 22.10
CA LYS A 591 17.29 26.64 21.30
C LYS A 591 15.95 25.88 21.22
N CYS A 592 16.01 24.55 21.26
CA CYS A 592 14.84 23.68 21.36
C CYS A 592 14.15 23.81 22.73
N LEU A 593 14.93 23.79 23.81
CA LEU A 593 14.46 23.99 25.18
C LEU A 593 13.79 25.37 25.35
N GLU A 594 14.48 26.45 24.97
CA GLU A 594 13.95 27.83 25.01
C GLU A 594 12.59 27.95 24.28
N ALA A 595 12.47 27.33 23.10
CA ALA A 595 11.24 27.39 22.32
C ALA A 595 10.09 26.57 22.95
N TYR A 596 10.37 25.38 23.49
CA TYR A 596 9.35 24.58 24.17
C TYR A 596 8.96 25.14 25.55
N GLU A 597 9.90 25.72 26.31
CA GLU A 597 9.59 26.38 27.59
C GLU A 597 8.67 27.59 27.36
N TYR A 598 9.00 28.48 26.41
CA TYR A 598 8.12 29.60 26.04
C TYR A 598 6.74 29.12 25.57
N ALA A 599 6.68 28.08 24.72
CA ALA A 599 5.41 27.50 24.30
C ALA A 599 4.61 26.91 25.48
N THR A 600 5.28 26.36 26.49
CA THR A 600 4.64 25.76 27.67
C THR A 600 4.05 26.83 28.56
N ASP A 601 4.77 27.92 28.82
CA ASP A 601 4.28 29.04 29.61
C ASP A 601 3.04 29.68 28.98
N VAL A 602 3.04 29.94 27.66
CA VAL A 602 1.87 30.46 26.95
C VAL A 602 0.73 29.44 26.93
N ALA A 603 1.01 28.15 26.75
CA ALA A 603 -0.03 27.11 26.77
C ALA A 603 -0.67 26.94 28.15
N HIS A 604 0.08 27.14 29.23
CA HIS A 604 -0.44 27.11 30.59
C HIS A 604 -1.31 28.34 30.92
N ALA A 605 -1.00 29.50 30.34
CA ALA A 605 -1.75 30.72 30.53
C ALA A 605 -3.03 30.81 29.67
N GLU A 606 -2.99 30.32 28.42
CA GLU A 606 -4.03 30.62 27.42
C GLU A 606 -4.79 29.38 26.88
N LEU A 607 -4.36 28.13 27.14
CA LEU A 607 -4.98 26.91 26.60
C LEU A 607 -5.42 25.94 27.70
N SER A 608 -6.58 25.26 27.53
CA SER A 608 -7.02 24.20 28.45
C SER A 608 -6.04 23.02 28.47
N SER A 609 -5.98 22.30 29.59
CA SER A 609 -5.23 21.04 29.77
C SER A 609 -5.47 20.04 28.63
N THR A 610 -6.72 19.94 28.19
CA THR A 610 -7.24 19.09 27.12
C THR A 610 -6.98 19.61 25.71
N HIS A 611 -6.44 20.82 25.52
CA HIS A 611 -6.31 21.42 24.20
C HIS A 611 -5.31 20.64 23.32
N PRO A 612 -5.66 20.20 22.09
CA PRO A 612 -4.79 19.34 21.27
C PRO A 612 -3.38 19.91 21.03
N ILE A 613 -3.25 21.22 20.86
CA ILE A 613 -1.93 21.87 20.68
C ILE A 613 -1.08 21.84 21.98
N ARG A 614 -1.70 21.97 23.17
CA ARG A 614 -1.00 21.88 24.47
C ARG A 614 -0.56 20.45 24.76
N LEU A 615 -1.44 19.47 24.51
CA LEU A 615 -1.13 18.05 24.59
C LEU A 615 -0.01 17.66 23.62
N GLY A 616 -0.09 18.12 22.36
CA GLY A 616 0.92 17.86 21.34
C GLY A 616 2.28 18.50 21.66
N LEU A 617 2.29 19.66 22.35
CA LEU A 617 3.50 20.26 22.90
C LEU A 617 4.09 19.38 24.01
N ALA A 618 3.30 18.97 25.00
CA ALA A 618 3.78 18.13 26.10
C ALA A 618 4.32 16.77 25.60
N LEU A 619 3.67 16.17 24.61
CA LEU A 619 4.15 14.97 23.92
C LEU A 619 5.54 15.20 23.30
N ASN A 620 5.71 16.23 22.47
CA ASN A 620 6.98 16.47 21.79
C ASN A 620 8.10 16.93 22.74
N PHE A 621 7.76 17.69 23.79
CA PHE A 621 8.71 18.17 24.78
C PHE A 621 9.17 17.05 25.74
N SER A 622 8.29 16.09 26.08
CA SER A 622 8.70 14.88 26.80
C SER A 622 9.60 13.99 25.94
N CYS A 623 9.31 13.81 24.65
CA CYS A 623 10.24 13.15 23.72
C CYS A 623 11.60 13.88 23.65
N PHE A 624 11.64 15.20 23.70
CA PHE A 624 12.90 15.96 23.74
C PHE A 624 13.73 15.68 24.99
N TYR A 625 13.10 15.68 26.17
CA TYR A 625 13.77 15.30 27.43
C TYR A 625 14.31 13.87 27.38
N TYR A 626 13.58 12.94 26.75
CA TYR A 626 14.01 11.54 26.63
C TYR A 626 15.12 11.33 25.59
N GLU A 627 14.88 11.72 24.33
CA GLU A 627 15.73 11.41 23.18
C GLU A 627 16.97 12.32 23.04
N ILE A 628 16.89 13.59 23.47
CA ILE A 628 17.96 14.59 23.21
C ILE A 628 18.69 15.01 24.47
N LEU A 629 17.98 15.24 25.58
CA LEU A 629 18.60 15.59 26.86
C LEU A 629 18.96 14.38 27.72
N GLU A 630 18.51 13.18 27.36
CA GLU A 630 18.81 11.93 28.07
C GLU A 630 18.37 11.99 29.56
N MET A 631 17.24 12.67 29.82
CA MET A 631 16.62 12.88 31.14
C MET A 631 15.27 12.12 31.25
N PRO A 632 15.28 10.77 31.33
CA PRO A 632 14.06 9.96 31.27
C PRO A 632 13.07 10.25 32.40
N ASP A 633 13.55 10.53 33.62
CA ASP A 633 12.68 10.89 34.76
C ASP A 633 11.90 12.18 34.50
N ARG A 634 12.56 13.20 33.92
CA ARG A 634 11.93 14.49 33.60
C ARG A 634 10.96 14.36 32.43
N ALA A 635 11.28 13.52 31.44
CA ALA A 635 10.37 13.15 30.35
C ALA A 635 9.10 12.47 30.87
N CYS A 636 9.24 11.45 31.72
CA CYS A 636 8.12 10.72 32.30
C CYS A 636 7.27 11.61 33.21
N HIS A 637 7.89 12.46 34.03
CA HIS A 637 7.16 13.41 34.88
C HIS A 637 6.34 14.42 34.05
N LEU A 638 6.93 15.00 32.99
CA LEU A 638 6.22 15.94 32.11
C LEU A 638 5.06 15.27 31.37
N ALA A 639 5.31 14.09 30.77
CA ALA A 639 4.30 13.31 30.07
C ALA A 639 3.15 12.89 30.99
N LYS A 640 3.47 12.42 32.21
CA LYS A 640 2.47 12.00 33.19
C LYS A 640 1.61 13.18 33.65
N ASN A 641 2.21 14.31 34.03
CA ASN A 641 1.44 15.46 34.51
C ASN A 641 0.49 15.98 33.42
N ALA A 642 0.94 16.09 32.17
CA ALA A 642 0.08 16.49 31.06
C ALA A 642 -1.06 15.48 30.77
N PHE A 643 -0.83 14.18 31.01
CA PHE A 643 -1.87 13.16 30.90
C PHE A 643 -2.88 13.26 32.05
N ASP A 644 -2.41 13.36 33.30
CA ASP A 644 -3.25 13.41 34.50
C ASP A 644 -4.09 14.71 34.54
N ASP A 645 -3.51 15.86 34.17
CA ASP A 645 -4.22 17.15 34.02
C ASP A 645 -5.36 17.05 32.98
N ALA A 646 -5.09 16.43 31.83
CA ALA A 646 -6.08 16.30 30.76
C ALA A 646 -7.16 15.24 31.05
N ILE A 647 -6.86 14.23 31.87
CA ILE A 647 -7.87 13.29 32.39
C ILE A 647 -8.86 14.02 33.32
N ALA A 648 -8.39 14.94 34.16
CA ALA A 648 -9.23 15.67 35.11
C ALA A 648 -10.31 16.54 34.42
N ASP A 649 -10.00 17.11 33.27
CA ASP A 649 -10.91 17.98 32.51
C ASP A 649 -11.58 17.27 31.30
N LEU A 650 -11.35 15.96 31.11
CA LEU A 650 -11.76 15.24 29.89
C LEU A 650 -13.28 15.25 29.64
N ASP A 651 -14.06 15.15 30.71
CA ASP A 651 -15.54 15.14 30.66
C ASP A 651 -16.15 16.48 30.23
N THR A 652 -15.34 17.53 30.06
CA THR A 652 -15.79 18.87 29.62
C THR A 652 -15.75 19.07 28.10
N LEU A 653 -15.21 18.12 27.33
CA LEU A 653 -15.02 18.25 25.89
C LEU A 653 -16.28 18.01 25.06
N SER A 654 -16.37 18.70 23.92
CA SER A 654 -17.31 18.37 22.84
C SER A 654 -16.88 17.10 22.10
N GLU A 655 -17.82 16.43 21.42
CA GLU A 655 -17.55 15.17 20.70
C GLU A 655 -16.48 15.32 19.60
N ASP A 656 -16.36 16.50 19.00
CA ASP A 656 -15.36 16.79 17.97
C ASP A 656 -13.96 16.98 18.59
N SER A 657 -13.83 17.77 19.64
CA SER A 657 -12.54 17.99 20.33
C SER A 657 -12.07 16.75 21.10
N TYR A 658 -13.00 15.92 21.60
CA TYR A 658 -12.67 14.70 22.34
C TYR A 658 -11.80 13.73 21.54
N LYS A 659 -12.04 13.60 20.22
CA LYS A 659 -11.31 12.66 19.34
C LYS A 659 -9.83 13.04 19.20
N ASP A 660 -9.55 14.33 18.95
CA ASP A 660 -8.18 14.81 18.79
C ASP A 660 -7.39 14.78 20.10
N SER A 661 -7.99 15.20 21.21
CA SER A 661 -7.36 15.18 22.53
C SER A 661 -7.06 13.76 22.99
N THR A 662 -8.01 12.82 22.88
CA THR A 662 -7.79 11.43 23.30
C THR A 662 -6.77 10.69 22.44
N LEU A 663 -6.67 11.00 21.14
CA LEU A 663 -5.62 10.46 20.27
C LEU A 663 -4.22 10.87 20.74
N ILE A 664 -4.03 12.14 21.14
CA ILE A 664 -2.73 12.61 21.64
C ILE A 664 -2.44 12.08 23.05
N MET A 665 -3.44 12.03 23.93
CA MET A 665 -3.31 11.40 25.26
C MET A 665 -2.92 9.92 25.15
N GLN A 666 -3.44 9.20 24.15
CA GLN A 666 -3.04 7.83 23.87
C GLN A 666 -1.53 7.75 23.51
N LEU A 667 -1.01 8.65 22.66
CA LEU A 667 0.41 8.68 22.33
C LEU A 667 1.30 8.99 23.54
N ILE A 668 0.87 9.91 24.42
CA ILE A 668 1.55 10.21 25.69
C ILE A 668 1.61 8.96 26.58
N ARG A 669 0.51 8.21 26.68
CA ARG A 669 0.44 6.94 27.42
C ARG A 669 1.31 5.85 26.83
N ASP A 670 1.37 5.73 25.50
CA ASP A 670 2.19 4.74 24.81
C ASP A 670 3.69 5.02 25.04
N ASN A 671 4.10 6.30 25.00
CA ASN A 671 5.44 6.74 25.41
C ASN A 671 5.75 6.39 26.87
N LEU A 672 4.88 6.76 27.82
CA LEU A 672 5.05 6.44 29.24
C LEU A 672 5.20 4.94 29.48
N THR A 673 4.39 4.12 28.80
CA THR A 673 4.45 2.65 28.88
C THR A 673 5.79 2.12 28.36
N THR A 674 6.29 2.70 27.26
CA THR A 674 7.58 2.34 26.66
C THR A 674 8.76 2.74 27.56
N TRP A 675 8.73 3.94 28.13
CA TRP A 675 9.82 4.49 28.95
C TRP A 675 9.88 3.94 30.38
N THR A 676 8.77 3.41 30.91
CA THR A 676 8.69 2.81 32.25
C THR A 676 8.67 1.28 32.24
N ALA A 677 8.76 0.65 31.06
CA ALA A 677 8.92 -0.79 30.95
C ALA A 677 10.18 -1.25 31.71
N PRO A 678 10.12 -2.33 32.50
CA PRO A 678 11.30 -2.85 33.18
C PRO A 678 12.33 -3.31 32.15
N ALA A 679 13.58 -2.87 32.32
CA ALA A 679 14.67 -3.26 31.44
C ALA A 679 14.79 -4.80 31.38
N GLN A 680 14.63 -5.36 30.17
CA GLN A 680 14.93 -6.76 29.91
C GLN A 680 16.41 -7.01 30.25
N PRO A 681 16.76 -8.04 31.04
CA PRO A 681 18.13 -8.30 31.42
C PRO A 681 18.93 -8.91 30.26
N GLY A 682 19.61 -8.07 29.48
CA GLY A 682 20.71 -8.46 28.61
C GLY A 682 20.62 -7.94 27.17
N ASP A 683 21.50 -6.97 26.87
CA ASP A 683 22.22 -6.80 25.60
C ASP A 683 23.71 -6.62 25.96
#